data_AF-A0A1G0HZS2-F1
#
_entry.id   AF-A0A1G0HZS2-F1
#
_cell.length_a   1.000
_cell.length_b   1.000
_cell.length_c   1.000
_cell.angle_alpha   90.00
_cell.angle_beta   90.00
_cell.angle_gamma   90.00
#
_symmetry.space_group_name_H-M   'P 1'
#
loop_
_entity.id
_entity.type
_entity.pdbx_description
1 polymer ?
#
loop_
_entity_poly.entity_id
_entity_poly.type
_entity_poly.pdbx_seq_one_letter_code
_entity_poly.pdbx_strand_id
1 'polypeptide(L)'
;MKCRKNVKNLADKNRFVNAVKALMAQDSVLHPGAQSRYDDFAETHLLAMHDMDTDTMRLESWGHDGSIFLPWHRELLYQFEKLLQTVDSEVTIPYWDWTRAKTGADAGYPFTHDFLGVDGTDADGDRVKREAGAPSPYPYAFDPETWSSSLDVFDPGDGLDFFQRQFGERGDAPNLPSNGAVVTGTGTTFRNAISGAINYTTHRARCEDLHNLVHRYCGGNMLRMTSPNDPIFFLHHANIDRMWSIWQKKVAPGTPLYVQSSTTLGHKLNDAMLYNEPGDTAPFTTGATPAQMINGHTMHGDGVWYESDIPEIDAPSPSLSFSNIPQGLTSYRAVRFKIKGGRPVRFRITGNPTGSFGLTPMGSEFVATPVDSDDFFYGYVWVQLTAPAGAVVNSSVAIHAYIVDDEGYYAATEGGEFSLGDYSVTLSATTVARESNAIALVLDRSGSMGASAGGGSTRSQLLGGAIGVFRDLMLPGDQVAVSTFDEIVDTPIHMQAVSGAPAFNTVDLSPRGATWIGGGIQAGAAELAAATHPGRSMIVLTDGNQNVHPYIHELPAGTITNRTYAIGFGLPGQVSDEALNDITSNTNGDLIITGNIGSDEQRFLLTKYFVQVLAGVTNSQVVLDPDGKLYLGSEDVIPFQVADADVYVDAIVLCPIPKFLEFVLRTPGGDVIKPTSGEANVKWIDGRQVSCYRMVLPAVAASPSGSHAGTWNAILRLKDERELARLLRSRELAAAAVNPPVGKYLPYSFLVHATSNLRMEAWKVQDDTAPGSTIGINASLKAYDVAFDGKASVWAEASAPDGSSQMIKLLARGDGRYAADYTTSLAGLYVFRVMAEGLTASGSAWTREKTLTAGVFRNRAGGRGDGATSSDGSKCACEWLRCLLKEHAVLNEKAWKRLRDLGVDVKTLIECIDELCPDLPREHIPALKHRMTKAMKSHKADTQQTVADVKLVRAVAPKAAPVPKAAKKKPVDIQQRRKPTFQTMFTQLDLAAEEKRAVGVLGKAGGKGKASEKGKAGGKGKSGHDHDHDH
;
A
#
# COMPACT_ATOMS: atom_id res chain seq x y z
N MET A 1 18.58 7.51 -20.12
CA MET A 1 19.10 8.28 -21.26
C MET A 1 20.00 9.33 -20.68
N LYS A 2 21.26 9.32 -21.11
CA LYS A 2 22.21 10.31 -20.66
C LYS A 2 22.03 11.60 -21.46
N CYS A 3 21.53 12.62 -20.79
CA CYS A 3 21.29 13.93 -21.36
C CYS A 3 22.37 14.91 -20.90
N ARG A 4 23.01 15.59 -21.85
CA ARG A 4 23.89 16.74 -21.59
C ARG A 4 23.00 17.94 -21.25
N LYS A 5 23.11 18.40 -20.01
CA LYS A 5 22.31 19.51 -19.47
C LYS A 5 23.08 20.81 -19.52
N ASN A 6 22.35 21.92 -19.46
CA ASN A 6 22.99 23.20 -19.23
C ASN A 6 23.72 23.13 -17.88
N VAL A 7 24.97 23.58 -17.82
CA VAL A 7 25.72 23.62 -16.55
C VAL A 7 24.94 24.38 -15.46
N LYS A 8 24.05 25.33 -15.82
CA LYS A 8 23.16 26.06 -14.90
C LYS A 8 22.12 25.17 -14.20
N ASN A 9 21.72 24.08 -14.83
CA ASN A 9 20.62 23.21 -14.41
C ASN A 9 21.11 21.91 -13.73
N LEU A 10 22.43 21.75 -13.56
CA LEU A 10 23.00 20.58 -12.90
C LEU A 10 22.69 20.56 -11.40
N ALA A 11 22.16 19.44 -10.91
CA ALA A 11 21.94 19.20 -9.49
C ALA A 11 23.24 18.95 -8.72
N ASP A 12 24.19 18.21 -9.31
CA ASP A 12 25.51 17.92 -8.74
C ASP A 12 26.62 18.22 -9.76
N LYS A 13 27.23 19.40 -9.63
CA LYS A 13 28.31 19.86 -10.51
C LYS A 13 29.65 19.20 -10.18
N ASN A 14 29.83 18.78 -8.93
CA ASN A 14 31.10 18.18 -8.48
C ASN A 14 31.33 16.81 -9.12
N ARG A 15 30.26 16.12 -9.52
CA ARG A 15 30.37 14.84 -10.25
C ARG A 15 31.27 14.94 -11.49
N PHE A 16 31.07 15.96 -12.31
CA PHE A 16 31.90 16.22 -13.50
C PHE A 16 33.36 16.47 -13.11
N VAL A 17 33.60 17.42 -12.19
CA VAL A 17 34.95 17.78 -11.74
C VAL A 17 35.70 16.59 -11.14
N ASN A 18 35.03 15.80 -10.31
CA ASN A 18 35.62 14.62 -9.67
C ASN A 18 35.99 13.55 -10.69
N ALA A 19 35.14 13.30 -11.70
CA ALA A 19 35.44 12.37 -12.78
C ALA A 19 36.65 12.84 -13.61
N VAL A 20 36.74 14.14 -13.90
CA VAL A 20 37.90 14.72 -14.60
C VAL A 20 39.19 14.57 -13.80
N LYS A 21 39.17 14.90 -12.50
CA LYS A 21 40.33 14.70 -11.61
C LYS A 21 40.76 13.25 -11.50
N ALA A 22 39.81 12.32 -11.56
CA ALA A 22 40.13 10.90 -11.56
C ALA A 22 40.84 10.47 -12.85
N LEU A 23 40.54 11.09 -14.00
CA LEU A 23 41.32 10.88 -15.24
C LEU A 23 42.71 11.50 -15.14
N MET A 24 42.85 12.68 -14.53
CA MET A 24 44.17 13.28 -14.27
C MET A 24 45.07 12.42 -13.37
N ALA A 25 44.49 11.55 -12.54
CA ALA A 25 45.23 10.63 -11.68
C ALA A 25 45.57 9.29 -12.36
N GLN A 26 45.15 9.06 -13.60
CA GLN A 26 45.45 7.85 -14.37
C GLN A 26 46.55 8.14 -15.39
N ASP A 27 47.43 7.16 -15.65
CA ASP A 27 48.51 7.29 -16.64
C ASP A 27 47.98 7.43 -18.06
N SER A 28 48.54 8.37 -18.82
CA SER A 28 48.32 8.54 -20.26
C SER A 28 48.55 7.24 -21.04
N VAL A 29 47.80 7.07 -22.15
CA VAL A 29 48.07 5.99 -23.12
C VAL A 29 49.17 6.37 -24.10
N LEU A 30 49.26 7.65 -24.47
CA LEU A 30 50.28 8.15 -25.40
C LEU A 30 51.66 8.19 -24.74
N HIS A 31 51.73 8.68 -23.49
CA HIS A 31 52.96 8.87 -22.72
C HIS A 31 52.83 8.33 -21.27
N PRO A 32 52.78 6.99 -21.08
CA PRO A 32 52.63 6.39 -19.76
C PRO A 32 53.69 6.84 -18.74
N GLY A 33 53.26 7.27 -17.56
CA GLY A 33 54.13 7.72 -16.45
C GLY A 33 54.72 9.13 -16.62
N ALA A 34 54.44 9.82 -17.73
CA ALA A 34 54.87 11.19 -17.97
C ALA A 34 53.70 12.18 -18.09
N GLN A 35 52.53 11.72 -18.52
CA GLN A 35 51.31 12.50 -18.66
C GLN A 35 50.11 11.74 -18.09
N SER A 36 48.98 12.42 -17.90
CA SER A 36 47.72 11.83 -17.44
C SER A 36 46.77 11.42 -18.57
N ARG A 37 45.73 10.64 -18.24
CA ARG A 37 44.65 10.31 -19.21
C ARG A 37 43.87 11.53 -19.69
N TYR A 38 43.89 12.63 -18.96
CA TYR A 38 43.29 13.89 -19.40
C TYR A 38 44.15 14.57 -20.48
N ASP A 39 45.48 14.54 -20.28
CA ASP A 39 46.46 15.14 -21.20
C ASP A 39 46.40 14.55 -22.61
N ASP A 40 46.04 13.27 -22.72
CA ASP A 40 45.81 12.62 -24.01
C ASP A 40 44.81 13.38 -24.91
N PHE A 41 43.82 14.07 -24.33
CA PHE A 41 42.85 14.88 -25.08
C PHE A 41 43.42 16.24 -25.50
N ALA A 42 44.25 16.86 -24.65
CA ALA A 42 44.94 18.09 -25.00
C ALA A 42 45.96 17.84 -26.13
N GLU A 43 46.71 16.74 -26.04
CA GLU A 43 47.66 16.34 -27.08
C GLU A 43 46.96 15.93 -28.38
N THR A 44 45.87 15.17 -28.31
CA THR A 44 45.04 14.83 -29.49
C THR A 44 44.60 16.09 -30.26
N HIS A 45 44.16 17.11 -29.55
CA HIS A 45 43.73 18.38 -30.16
C HIS A 45 44.93 19.17 -30.73
N LEU A 46 46.07 19.18 -30.04
CA LEU A 46 47.33 19.74 -30.54
C LEU A 46 47.74 19.08 -31.86
N LEU A 47 47.80 17.74 -31.92
CA LEU A 47 48.19 16.96 -33.10
C LEU A 47 47.22 17.16 -34.29
N ALA A 48 45.95 17.43 -34.02
CA ALA A 48 44.97 17.75 -35.05
C ALA A 48 45.24 19.09 -35.74
N MET A 49 46.00 19.99 -35.11
CA MET A 49 46.33 21.32 -35.62
C MET A 49 47.81 21.47 -36.01
N HIS A 50 48.71 20.72 -35.38
CA HIS A 50 50.14 20.84 -35.51
C HIS A 50 50.79 19.54 -35.93
N ASP A 51 51.70 19.62 -36.91
CA ASP A 51 52.52 18.51 -37.36
C ASP A 51 53.85 18.55 -36.62
N MET A 52 54.04 17.61 -35.69
CA MET A 52 55.21 17.58 -34.79
C MET A 52 56.50 17.17 -35.51
N ASP A 53 56.41 16.43 -36.62
CA ASP A 53 57.57 16.00 -37.40
C ASP A 53 58.18 17.16 -38.19
N THR A 54 57.33 18.04 -38.71
CA THR A 54 57.74 19.21 -39.49
C THR A 54 57.82 20.50 -38.68
N ASP A 55 57.34 20.49 -37.43
CA ASP A 55 57.20 21.64 -36.54
C ASP A 55 56.42 22.80 -37.21
N THR A 56 55.31 22.45 -37.87
CA THR A 56 54.45 23.41 -38.58
C THR A 56 52.96 23.17 -38.34
N MET A 57 52.16 24.25 -38.43
CA MET A 57 50.71 24.11 -38.46
C MET A 57 50.27 23.30 -39.68
N ARG A 58 49.31 22.41 -39.48
CA ARG A 58 48.72 21.61 -40.56
C ARG A 58 47.99 22.52 -41.55
N LEU A 59 48.34 22.39 -42.84
CA LEU A 59 47.62 23.08 -43.92
C LEU A 59 46.14 22.70 -43.96
N GLU A 60 45.83 21.45 -43.64
CA GLU A 60 44.48 20.96 -43.43
C GLU A 60 44.40 20.30 -42.04
N SER A 61 43.77 21.01 -41.10
CA SER A 61 43.57 20.50 -39.75
C SER A 61 42.58 19.33 -39.74
N TRP A 62 42.80 18.35 -38.87
CA TRP A 62 41.90 17.18 -38.77
C TRP A 62 40.62 17.46 -37.99
N GLY A 63 40.65 18.49 -37.14
CA GLY A 63 39.52 18.85 -36.26
C GLY A 63 38.96 20.25 -36.52
N HIS A 64 39.68 21.10 -37.25
CA HIS A 64 39.30 22.48 -37.53
C HIS A 64 39.32 22.75 -39.03
N ASP A 65 38.63 23.81 -39.42
CA ASP A 65 38.44 24.23 -40.79
C ASP A 65 37.77 23.16 -41.69
N GLY A 66 36.93 23.63 -42.62
CA GLY A 66 36.19 22.74 -43.48
C GLY A 66 35.17 21.86 -42.75
N SER A 67 34.75 20.78 -43.38
CA SER A 67 33.51 20.09 -43.01
C SER A 67 33.65 19.16 -41.81
N ILE A 68 34.87 18.81 -41.43
CA ILE A 68 35.17 17.81 -40.40
C ILE A 68 34.95 18.34 -38.98
N PHE A 69 34.93 19.67 -38.82
CA PHE A 69 34.87 20.37 -37.53
C PHE A 69 33.81 19.81 -36.56
N LEU A 70 32.54 19.73 -36.99
CA LEU A 70 31.44 19.27 -36.12
C LEU A 70 31.52 17.78 -35.77
N PRO A 71 31.65 16.83 -36.73
CA PRO A 71 31.74 15.42 -36.38
C PRO A 71 32.99 15.05 -35.59
N TRP A 72 34.13 15.68 -35.87
CA TRP A 72 35.38 15.38 -35.15
C TRP A 72 35.29 15.74 -33.66
N HIS A 73 34.79 16.95 -33.35
CA HIS A 73 34.59 17.39 -31.97
C HIS A 73 33.46 16.63 -31.27
N ARG A 74 32.38 16.25 -31.96
CA ARG A 74 31.32 15.39 -31.39
C ARG A 74 31.88 14.05 -30.91
N GLU A 75 32.73 13.43 -31.72
CA GLU A 75 33.37 12.16 -31.35
C GLU A 75 34.40 12.35 -30.22
N LEU A 76 35.19 13.43 -30.25
CA LEU A 76 36.11 13.75 -29.14
C LEU A 76 35.35 13.89 -27.81
N LEU A 77 34.22 14.60 -27.81
CA LEU A 77 33.33 14.73 -26.65
C LEU A 77 32.77 13.37 -26.22
N TYR A 78 32.36 12.53 -27.18
CA TYR A 78 31.84 11.19 -26.88
C TYR A 78 32.90 10.32 -26.20
N GLN A 79 34.13 10.28 -26.72
CA GLN A 79 35.22 9.50 -26.16
C GLN A 79 35.61 10.00 -24.75
N PHE A 80 35.65 11.33 -24.57
CA PHE A 80 35.87 11.93 -23.25
C PHE A 80 34.78 11.53 -22.25
N GLU A 81 33.51 11.67 -22.64
CA GLU A 81 32.37 11.31 -21.79
C GLU A 81 32.36 9.82 -21.44
N LYS A 82 32.73 8.93 -22.38
CA LYS A 82 32.85 7.50 -22.12
C LYS A 82 33.95 7.17 -21.12
N LEU A 83 35.09 7.85 -21.19
CA LEU A 83 36.16 7.68 -20.20
C LEU A 83 35.74 8.21 -18.82
N LEU A 84 35.10 9.38 -18.74
CA LEU A 84 34.52 9.86 -17.48
C LEU A 84 33.54 8.83 -16.90
N GLN A 85 32.77 8.16 -17.75
CA GLN A 85 31.81 7.14 -17.34
C GLN A 85 32.42 5.83 -16.85
N THR A 86 33.71 5.59 -17.10
CA THR A 86 34.44 4.49 -16.45
C THR A 86 34.71 4.78 -14.97
N VAL A 87 34.73 6.06 -14.58
CA VAL A 87 34.88 6.50 -13.19
C VAL A 87 33.51 6.66 -12.53
N ASP A 88 32.56 7.33 -13.20
CA ASP A 88 31.20 7.53 -12.72
C ASP A 88 30.19 7.27 -13.84
N SER A 89 29.47 6.15 -13.77
CA SER A 89 28.57 5.74 -14.83
C SER A 89 27.42 6.72 -15.13
N GLU A 90 27.06 7.65 -14.25
CA GLU A 90 25.98 8.61 -14.48
C GLU A 90 26.48 9.99 -14.96
N VAL A 91 27.80 10.23 -14.97
CA VAL A 91 28.35 11.52 -15.40
C VAL A 91 28.07 11.79 -16.87
N THR A 92 27.68 13.03 -17.17
CA THR A 92 27.58 13.58 -18.52
C THR A 92 28.38 14.88 -18.60
N ILE A 93 28.83 15.22 -19.81
CA ILE A 93 29.47 16.51 -20.08
C ILE A 93 28.34 17.57 -20.09
N PRO A 94 28.35 18.56 -19.18
CA PRO A 94 27.42 19.66 -19.29
C PRO A 94 27.77 20.55 -20.49
N TYR A 95 26.82 21.35 -20.96
CA TYR A 95 27.11 22.40 -21.94
C TYR A 95 27.07 23.78 -21.30
N TRP A 96 27.94 24.69 -21.76
CA TRP A 96 27.94 26.10 -21.38
C TRP A 96 27.22 26.94 -22.42
N ASP A 97 25.99 27.35 -22.11
CA ASP A 97 25.24 28.29 -22.95
C ASP A 97 25.72 29.74 -22.71
N TRP A 98 26.79 30.10 -23.41
CA TRP A 98 27.38 31.44 -23.38
C TRP A 98 26.44 32.54 -23.91
N THR A 99 25.34 32.21 -24.62
CA THR A 99 24.37 33.22 -25.10
C THR A 99 23.57 33.87 -23.98
N ARG A 100 23.63 33.29 -22.78
CA ARG A 100 22.82 33.66 -21.61
C ARG A 100 23.58 34.50 -20.59
N ALA A 101 24.88 34.75 -20.80
CA ALA A 101 25.65 35.71 -20.02
C ALA A 101 25.47 37.09 -20.69
N LYS A 102 24.68 37.98 -20.06
CA LYS A 102 24.18 39.19 -20.74
C LYS A 102 25.21 40.33 -20.83
N THR A 103 26.34 40.26 -20.11
CA THR A 103 27.45 41.21 -20.23
C THR A 103 28.80 40.55 -19.88
N GLY A 104 29.92 41.11 -20.34
CA GLY A 104 31.27 40.67 -19.92
C GLY A 104 31.55 40.83 -18.41
N ALA A 105 30.78 41.66 -17.71
CA ALA A 105 30.82 41.79 -16.25
C ALA A 105 30.03 40.69 -15.50
N ASP A 106 29.18 39.94 -16.21
CA ASP A 106 28.39 38.80 -15.71
C ASP A 106 29.01 37.45 -16.10
N ALA A 107 30.32 37.39 -16.39
CA ALA A 107 31.02 36.15 -16.72
C ALA A 107 30.98 35.11 -15.58
N GLY A 108 30.45 35.43 -14.40
CA GLY A 108 30.47 34.60 -13.19
C GLY A 108 29.73 33.26 -13.25
N TYR A 109 29.31 32.75 -14.42
CA TYR A 109 28.79 31.39 -14.53
C TYR A 109 29.11 30.72 -15.89
N PRO A 110 29.74 29.52 -15.92
CA PRO A 110 30.02 28.64 -14.78
C PRO A 110 31.33 28.95 -14.03
N PHE A 111 31.98 30.09 -14.29
CA PHE A 111 33.27 30.43 -13.70
C PHE A 111 33.13 30.98 -12.27
N THR A 112 33.20 30.07 -11.30
CA THR A 112 33.10 30.37 -9.86
C THR A 112 34.17 29.62 -9.08
N HIS A 113 34.53 30.10 -7.89
CA HIS A 113 35.51 29.44 -7.03
C HIS A 113 35.09 28.02 -6.60
N ASP A 114 33.79 27.75 -6.52
CA ASP A 114 33.21 26.45 -6.17
C ASP A 114 33.03 25.49 -7.35
N PHE A 115 33.36 25.93 -8.56
CA PHE A 115 33.39 25.11 -9.77
C PHE A 115 34.71 25.34 -10.53
N LEU A 116 34.71 25.50 -11.87
CA LEU A 116 35.91 25.50 -12.73
C LEU A 116 36.87 26.70 -12.55
N GLY A 117 36.83 27.41 -11.42
CA GLY A 117 37.64 28.59 -11.16
C GLY A 117 37.10 29.84 -11.87
N VAL A 118 37.53 31.00 -11.37
CA VAL A 118 37.18 32.32 -11.91
C VAL A 118 38.12 32.72 -13.05
N ASP A 119 38.05 33.97 -13.48
CA ASP A 119 39.00 34.58 -14.40
C ASP A 119 40.40 34.76 -13.79
N GLY A 120 41.41 34.93 -14.63
CA GLY A 120 42.74 35.37 -14.21
C GLY A 120 42.75 36.82 -13.74
N THR A 121 43.88 37.23 -13.16
CA THR A 121 44.12 38.65 -12.86
C THR A 121 45.42 39.13 -13.48
N ASP A 122 45.39 40.26 -14.19
CA ASP A 122 46.53 40.85 -14.92
C ASP A 122 47.76 41.03 -14.02
N ALA A 123 47.55 41.36 -12.74
CA ALA A 123 48.60 41.59 -11.77
C ALA A 123 49.52 40.36 -11.57
N ASP A 124 49.05 39.18 -11.94
CA ASP A 124 49.73 37.89 -11.79
C ASP A 124 49.88 37.16 -13.14
N GLY A 125 49.87 37.90 -14.25
CA GLY A 125 49.94 37.32 -15.59
C GLY A 125 48.74 36.44 -15.90
N ASP A 126 47.55 36.81 -15.41
CA ASP A 126 46.27 36.16 -15.71
C ASP A 126 46.14 34.72 -15.22
N ARG A 127 46.96 34.36 -14.22
CA ARG A 127 46.87 33.06 -13.56
C ARG A 127 45.53 32.93 -12.84
N VAL A 128 44.84 31.81 -13.06
CA VAL A 128 43.65 31.45 -12.29
C VAL A 128 44.08 30.98 -10.90
N LYS A 129 43.58 31.62 -9.85
CA LYS A 129 43.97 31.35 -8.46
C LYS A 129 42.78 31.00 -7.58
N ARG A 130 43.08 30.41 -6.42
CA ARG A 130 42.13 30.27 -5.32
C ARG A 130 41.67 31.66 -4.85
N GLU A 131 40.52 31.71 -4.19
CA GLU A 131 40.10 32.94 -3.52
C GLU A 131 41.15 33.40 -2.48
N ALA A 132 41.33 34.71 -2.35
CA ALA A 132 42.32 35.25 -1.41
C ALA A 132 41.99 34.83 0.03
N GLY A 133 42.93 34.15 0.69
CA GLY A 133 42.74 33.66 2.06
C GLY A 133 41.97 32.34 2.16
N ALA A 134 41.82 31.59 1.05
CA ALA A 134 41.17 30.29 1.05
C ALA A 134 41.76 29.32 2.11
N PRO A 135 40.92 28.49 2.76
CA PRO A 135 41.38 27.55 3.76
C PRO A 135 42.21 26.41 3.15
N SER A 136 43.05 25.78 3.98
CA SER A 136 43.81 24.58 3.62
C SER A 136 43.34 23.41 4.50
N PRO A 137 42.86 22.29 3.91
CA PRO A 137 42.74 22.03 2.47
C PRO A 137 41.65 22.89 1.80
N TYR A 138 41.79 23.10 0.48
CA TYR A 138 40.83 23.87 -0.31
C TYR A 138 39.44 23.18 -0.28
N PRO A 139 38.34 23.91 -0.09
CA PRO A 139 37.04 23.31 0.23
C PRO A 139 36.27 22.82 -1.01
N TYR A 140 36.69 23.21 -2.21
CA TYR A 140 36.01 22.91 -3.46
C TYR A 140 36.71 21.81 -4.24
N ALA A 141 35.94 21.08 -5.06
CA ALA A 141 36.45 19.94 -5.81
C ALA A 141 37.53 20.33 -6.82
N PHE A 142 37.31 21.44 -7.53
CA PHE A 142 38.27 21.99 -8.49
C PHE A 142 39.20 22.95 -7.76
N ASP A 143 40.50 22.66 -7.80
CA ASP A 143 41.52 23.48 -7.17
C ASP A 143 42.45 24.04 -8.26
N PRO A 144 42.37 25.34 -8.59
CA PRO A 144 43.08 25.90 -9.74
C PRO A 144 44.61 25.86 -9.58
N GLU A 145 45.12 25.88 -8.35
CA GLU A 145 46.57 25.79 -8.11
C GLU A 145 47.08 24.38 -8.35
N THR A 146 46.37 23.36 -7.85
CA THR A 146 46.69 21.95 -8.14
C THR A 146 46.51 21.66 -9.62
N TRP A 147 45.44 22.17 -10.25
CA TRP A 147 45.20 22.03 -11.69
C TRP A 147 46.37 22.58 -12.51
N SER A 148 46.84 23.78 -12.18
CA SER A 148 47.99 24.40 -12.86
C SER A 148 49.26 23.56 -12.77
N SER A 149 49.47 22.83 -11.68
CA SER A 149 50.65 21.96 -11.51
C SER A 149 50.50 20.58 -12.16
N SER A 150 49.32 20.26 -12.69
CA SER A 150 49.00 18.99 -13.35
C SER A 150 48.88 19.11 -14.86
N LEU A 151 49.26 20.24 -15.46
CA LEU A 151 49.31 20.42 -16.91
C LEU A 151 50.68 19.97 -17.42
N ASP A 152 50.70 19.00 -18.33
CA ASP A 152 51.95 18.45 -18.89
C ASP A 152 52.06 18.59 -20.43
N VAL A 153 51.01 19.08 -21.10
CA VAL A 153 50.98 19.28 -22.56
C VAL A 153 50.95 20.77 -22.89
N PHE A 154 51.88 21.23 -23.73
CA PHE A 154 52.05 22.65 -24.08
C PHE A 154 52.25 22.85 -25.58
N ASP A 155 51.84 24.01 -26.10
CA ASP A 155 52.10 24.39 -27.48
C ASP A 155 53.61 24.53 -27.73
N PRO A 156 54.13 24.06 -28.88
CA PRO A 156 55.54 24.22 -29.24
C PRO A 156 55.98 25.69 -29.23
N GLY A 157 57.00 26.00 -28.43
CA GLY A 157 57.55 27.35 -28.31
C GLY A 157 56.71 28.34 -27.48
N ASP A 158 55.59 27.91 -26.89
CA ASP A 158 54.84 28.70 -25.89
C ASP A 158 55.51 28.55 -24.51
N GLY A 159 55.53 29.64 -23.74
CA GLY A 159 56.08 29.69 -22.38
C GLY A 159 55.01 29.62 -21.29
N LEU A 160 53.75 29.32 -21.65
CA LEU A 160 52.64 29.24 -20.70
C LEU A 160 52.69 27.94 -19.88
N ASP A 161 53.32 27.98 -18.71
CA ASP A 161 53.50 26.84 -17.80
C ASP A 161 52.47 26.79 -16.64
N PHE A 162 51.37 27.54 -16.75
CA PHE A 162 50.32 27.58 -15.72
C PHE A 162 48.93 27.77 -16.29
N PHE A 163 47.92 27.50 -15.45
CA PHE A 163 46.51 27.67 -15.81
C PHE A 163 46.10 29.15 -15.87
N GLN A 164 45.72 29.63 -17.05
CA GLN A 164 45.51 31.04 -17.39
C GLN A 164 44.17 31.27 -18.10
N ARG A 165 43.47 32.37 -17.76
CA ARG A 165 42.27 32.90 -18.42
C ARG A 165 42.29 34.42 -18.43
N GLN A 166 41.78 35.03 -19.50
CA GLN A 166 41.89 36.47 -19.78
C GLN A 166 40.57 37.01 -20.35
N PHE A 167 39.49 36.99 -19.56
CA PHE A 167 38.15 37.19 -20.10
C PHE A 167 37.95 38.58 -20.74
N GLY A 168 37.78 38.58 -22.07
CA GLY A 168 37.43 39.77 -22.84
C GLY A 168 38.55 40.82 -22.94
N GLU A 169 39.77 40.51 -22.54
CA GLU A 169 40.93 41.42 -22.65
C GLU A 169 41.32 41.68 -24.12
N ARG A 170 41.02 40.73 -25.01
CA ARG A 170 41.29 40.86 -26.44
C ARG A 170 40.32 41.84 -27.09
N GLY A 171 40.88 42.88 -27.72
CA GLY A 171 40.09 43.88 -28.45
C GLY A 171 39.25 43.31 -29.61
N ASP A 172 39.62 42.15 -30.16
CA ASP A 172 38.84 41.44 -31.19
C ASP A 172 37.81 40.46 -30.63
N ALA A 173 37.76 40.23 -29.31
CA ALA A 173 36.78 39.36 -28.64
C ALA A 173 36.39 39.87 -27.24
N PRO A 174 35.89 41.11 -27.09
CA PRO A 174 35.61 41.71 -25.77
C PRO A 174 34.34 41.17 -25.09
N ASN A 175 33.48 40.44 -25.80
CA ASN A 175 32.21 39.95 -25.28
C ASN A 175 31.91 38.54 -25.78
N LEU A 176 31.18 37.76 -24.97
CA LEU A 176 30.62 36.47 -25.38
C LEU A 176 29.59 36.64 -26.50
N PRO A 177 29.38 35.60 -27.33
CA PRO A 177 28.45 35.71 -28.43
C PRO A 177 26.99 35.75 -27.95
N SER A 178 26.11 36.38 -28.74
CA SER A 178 24.72 36.63 -28.35
C SER A 178 23.71 35.88 -29.23
N ASN A 179 22.47 35.78 -28.74
CA ASN A 179 21.38 35.16 -29.50
C ASN A 179 20.99 35.95 -30.75
N GLY A 180 20.87 37.27 -30.66
CA GLY A 180 20.22 38.11 -31.68
C GLY A 180 21.10 39.22 -32.28
N ALA A 181 22.24 39.53 -31.68
CA ALA A 181 23.14 40.58 -32.13
C ALA A 181 24.52 40.02 -32.49
N VAL A 182 25.08 40.48 -33.60
CA VAL A 182 26.48 40.23 -33.93
C VAL A 182 27.33 41.03 -32.95
N VAL A 183 28.33 40.38 -32.37
CA VAL A 183 29.26 41.01 -31.43
C VAL A 183 30.63 41.18 -32.10
N THR A 184 31.47 42.04 -31.55
CA THR A 184 32.84 42.22 -32.04
C THR A 184 33.56 40.87 -32.08
N GLY A 185 34.14 40.54 -33.23
CA GLY A 185 34.89 39.30 -33.44
C GLY A 185 34.16 38.20 -34.18
N THR A 186 32.86 38.35 -34.47
CA THR A 186 32.07 37.41 -35.27
C THR A 186 31.37 38.09 -36.45
N GLY A 187 31.03 37.30 -37.47
CA GLY A 187 30.16 37.69 -38.57
C GLY A 187 28.71 37.21 -38.41
N THR A 188 28.39 36.52 -37.31
CA THR A 188 27.09 35.87 -37.11
C THR A 188 26.59 35.92 -35.68
N THR A 189 25.37 35.43 -35.48
CA THR A 189 24.70 35.27 -34.18
C THR A 189 24.36 33.82 -33.96
N PHE A 190 24.12 33.41 -32.71
CA PHE A 190 23.70 32.04 -32.41
C PHE A 190 22.42 31.66 -33.17
N ARG A 191 21.40 32.53 -33.21
CA ARG A 191 20.18 32.27 -33.99
C ARG A 191 20.43 32.21 -35.49
N ASN A 192 21.32 33.03 -36.04
CA ASN A 192 21.63 32.99 -37.47
C ASN A 192 22.46 31.76 -37.85
N ALA A 193 23.29 31.23 -36.94
CA ALA A 193 23.98 29.96 -37.14
C ALA A 193 23.00 28.79 -37.27
N ILE A 194 21.91 28.79 -36.51
CA ILE A 194 20.90 27.71 -36.51
C ILE A 194 19.78 27.95 -37.54
N SER A 195 19.13 29.10 -37.52
CA SER A 195 17.92 29.35 -38.33
C SER A 195 18.23 30.03 -39.67
N GLY A 196 19.36 30.71 -39.78
CA GLY A 196 19.77 31.43 -40.99
C GLY A 196 20.68 30.61 -41.92
N ALA A 197 21.08 29.40 -41.54
CA ALA A 197 21.99 28.56 -42.31
C ALA A 197 21.20 27.49 -43.08
N ILE A 198 21.16 27.61 -44.41
CA ILE A 198 20.35 26.75 -45.28
C ILE A 198 21.03 25.43 -45.68
N ASN A 199 22.32 25.28 -45.37
CA ASN A 199 23.11 24.09 -45.68
C ASN A 199 24.21 23.89 -44.64
N TYR A 200 24.76 22.68 -44.61
CA TYR A 200 25.79 22.29 -43.65
C TYR A 200 27.04 23.19 -43.71
N THR A 201 27.54 23.51 -44.91
CA THR A 201 28.75 24.34 -45.07
C THR A 201 28.62 25.70 -44.40
N THR A 202 27.47 26.35 -44.55
CA THR A 202 27.18 27.65 -43.93
C THR A 202 26.99 27.50 -42.42
N HIS A 203 26.30 26.43 -41.99
CA HIS A 203 26.07 26.17 -40.57
C HIS A 203 27.38 25.94 -39.83
N ARG A 204 28.21 24.99 -40.31
CA ARG A 204 29.54 24.72 -39.78
C ARG A 204 30.38 26.00 -39.71
N ALA A 205 30.46 26.78 -40.80
CA ALA A 205 31.26 28.01 -40.82
C ALA A 205 30.85 29.01 -39.73
N ARG A 206 29.54 29.15 -39.51
CA ARG A 206 28.99 30.03 -38.47
C ARG A 206 29.20 29.49 -37.06
N CYS A 207 29.10 28.18 -36.88
CA CYS A 207 29.44 27.53 -35.61
C CYS A 207 30.91 27.75 -35.26
N GLU A 208 31.81 27.58 -36.24
CA GLU A 208 33.24 27.75 -36.06
C GLU A 208 33.64 29.22 -35.83
N ASP A 209 32.96 30.18 -36.47
CA ASP A 209 33.12 31.63 -36.19
C ASP A 209 32.76 31.97 -34.73
N LEU A 210 31.62 31.48 -34.24
CA LEU A 210 31.19 31.66 -32.84
C LEU A 210 32.11 30.93 -31.85
N HIS A 211 32.54 29.72 -32.20
CA HIS A 211 33.53 28.94 -31.47
C HIS A 211 34.83 29.72 -31.29
N ASN A 212 35.38 30.25 -32.38
CA ASN A 212 36.64 31.01 -32.39
C ASN A 212 36.53 32.29 -31.57
N LEU A 213 35.36 32.91 -31.50
CA LEU A 213 35.14 34.03 -30.58
C LEU A 213 35.29 33.60 -29.12
N VAL A 214 34.65 32.49 -28.71
CA VAL A 214 34.68 32.06 -27.31
C VAL A 214 36.09 31.64 -26.88
N HIS A 215 36.85 30.97 -27.74
CA HIS A 215 38.27 30.68 -27.50
C HIS A 215 39.07 31.97 -27.26
N ARG A 216 38.86 32.99 -28.10
CA ARG A 216 39.52 34.30 -27.97
C ARG A 216 39.05 35.11 -26.76
N TYR A 217 37.77 35.03 -26.42
CA TYR A 217 37.21 35.68 -25.25
C TYR A 217 37.78 35.07 -23.98
N CYS A 218 37.86 33.75 -23.88
CA CYS A 218 38.40 33.08 -22.69
C CYS A 218 39.89 33.37 -22.49
N GLY A 219 40.63 33.54 -23.59
CA GLY A 219 42.05 33.85 -23.51
C GLY A 219 42.88 32.72 -22.90
N GLY A 220 44.12 32.99 -22.51
CA GLY A 220 44.95 32.01 -21.80
C GLY A 220 44.99 30.63 -22.47
N ASN A 221 44.86 29.54 -21.71
CA ASN A 221 44.91 28.19 -22.28
C ASN A 221 43.91 27.99 -23.44
N MET A 222 42.72 28.58 -23.38
CA MET A 222 41.71 28.48 -24.44
C MET A 222 42.13 29.09 -25.79
N LEU A 223 43.20 29.89 -25.88
CA LEU A 223 43.73 30.40 -27.16
C LEU A 223 44.67 29.43 -27.88
N ARG A 224 45.20 28.43 -27.16
CA ARG A 224 46.29 27.57 -27.63
C ARG A 224 45.76 26.35 -28.37
N MET A 225 46.62 25.67 -29.11
CA MET A 225 46.30 24.36 -29.68
C MET A 225 46.07 23.34 -28.56
N THR A 226 46.64 23.54 -27.38
CA THR A 226 46.30 22.78 -26.16
C THR A 226 45.11 23.35 -25.39
N SER A 227 44.15 24.01 -26.05
CA SER A 227 42.94 24.56 -25.39
C SER A 227 42.16 23.59 -24.48
N PRO A 228 42.15 22.25 -24.69
CA PRO A 228 41.57 21.32 -23.72
C PRO A 228 42.23 21.34 -22.32
N ASN A 229 43.41 21.94 -22.15
CA ASN A 229 44.00 22.17 -20.82
C ASN A 229 43.09 22.99 -19.89
N ASP A 230 42.20 23.82 -20.46
CA ASP A 230 41.08 24.40 -19.73
C ASP A 230 39.85 23.47 -19.82
N PRO A 231 39.35 22.92 -18.70
CA PRO A 231 38.20 22.02 -18.72
C PRO A 231 36.91 22.66 -19.25
N ILE A 232 36.84 24.00 -19.36
CA ILE A 232 35.72 24.66 -20.04
C ILE A 232 35.61 24.29 -21.52
N PHE A 233 36.71 23.85 -22.15
CA PHE A 233 36.75 23.38 -23.53
C PHE A 233 35.61 22.41 -23.84
N PHE A 234 35.45 21.38 -23.00
CA PHE A 234 34.44 20.34 -23.20
C PHE A 234 33.01 20.89 -23.07
N LEU A 235 32.78 21.84 -22.16
CA LEU A 235 31.48 22.48 -21.97
C LEU A 235 31.12 23.42 -23.14
N HIS A 236 32.12 24.15 -23.64
CA HIS A 236 31.99 25.02 -24.80
C HIS A 236 31.68 24.21 -26.06
N HIS A 237 32.47 23.17 -26.33
CA HIS A 237 32.28 22.29 -27.47
C HIS A 237 30.98 21.48 -27.39
N ALA A 238 30.51 21.11 -26.20
CA ALA A 238 29.17 20.55 -26.03
C ALA A 238 28.07 21.55 -26.43
N ASN A 239 28.26 22.85 -26.24
CA ASN A 239 27.30 23.85 -26.74
C ASN A 239 27.39 24.04 -28.26
N ILE A 240 28.59 23.95 -28.86
CA ILE A 240 28.76 23.94 -30.31
C ILE A 240 28.08 22.71 -30.94
N ASP A 241 28.25 21.54 -30.33
CA ASP A 241 27.62 20.31 -30.79
C ASP A 241 26.09 20.34 -30.63
N ARG A 242 25.60 20.93 -29.53
CA ARG A 242 24.18 21.24 -29.33
C ARG A 242 23.63 22.12 -30.43
N MET A 243 24.36 23.15 -30.89
CA MET A 243 23.92 23.98 -32.01
C MET A 243 23.69 23.16 -33.27
N TRP A 244 24.55 22.16 -33.52
CA TRP A 244 24.39 21.26 -34.66
C TRP A 244 23.14 20.38 -34.51
N SER A 245 22.90 19.81 -33.32
CA SER A 245 21.66 19.07 -33.02
C SER A 245 20.40 19.90 -33.30
N ILE A 246 20.39 21.16 -32.82
CA ILE A 246 19.25 22.06 -33.04
C ILE A 246 19.08 22.37 -34.53
N TRP A 247 20.17 22.69 -35.25
CA TRP A 247 20.13 22.99 -36.69
C TRP A 247 19.54 21.83 -37.51
N GLN A 248 19.93 20.59 -37.20
CA GLN A 248 19.43 19.40 -37.88
C GLN A 248 17.91 19.24 -37.80
N LYS A 249 17.29 19.69 -36.70
CA LYS A 249 15.83 19.66 -36.53
C LYS A 249 15.12 20.83 -37.22
N LYS A 250 15.83 21.92 -37.56
CA LYS A 250 15.25 23.12 -38.19
C LYS A 250 15.46 23.21 -39.70
N VAL A 251 16.48 22.54 -40.22
CA VAL A 251 16.77 22.55 -41.66
C VAL A 251 15.66 21.84 -42.45
N ALA A 252 15.50 22.21 -43.72
CA ALA A 252 14.48 21.60 -44.58
C ALA A 252 14.69 20.08 -44.72
N PRO A 253 13.61 19.29 -44.80
CA PRO A 253 13.71 17.85 -45.05
C PRO A 253 14.53 17.57 -46.33
N GLY A 254 15.48 16.63 -46.24
CA GLY A 254 16.34 16.25 -47.36
C GLY A 254 17.59 17.11 -47.55
N THR A 255 17.80 18.18 -46.77
CA THR A 255 19.07 18.90 -46.80
C THR A 255 20.23 18.00 -46.35
N PRO A 256 21.34 17.92 -47.12
CA PRO A 256 22.52 17.18 -46.69
C PRO A 256 23.06 17.71 -45.35
N LEU A 257 23.18 16.82 -44.37
CA LEU A 257 23.66 17.14 -43.02
C LEU A 257 25.18 17.07 -42.88
N TYR A 258 25.87 16.74 -43.98
CA TYR A 258 27.32 16.80 -44.14
C TYR A 258 27.63 17.04 -45.62
N VAL A 259 28.60 17.90 -45.92
CA VAL A 259 29.06 18.18 -47.29
C VAL A 259 30.58 18.16 -47.26
N GLN A 260 31.25 17.30 -48.00
CA GLN A 260 32.71 17.22 -48.00
C GLN A 260 33.35 18.51 -48.56
N SER A 261 34.28 19.12 -47.81
CA SER A 261 35.03 20.31 -48.25
C SER A 261 36.48 20.04 -48.65
N SER A 262 37.04 18.88 -48.27
CA SER A 262 38.42 18.46 -48.56
C SER A 262 38.45 17.00 -49.03
N THR A 263 39.43 16.66 -49.88
CA THR A 263 39.71 15.28 -50.32
C THR A 263 40.74 14.56 -49.46
N THR A 264 41.31 15.23 -48.46
CA THR A 264 42.31 14.68 -47.55
C THR A 264 41.73 13.55 -46.71
N LEU A 265 42.60 12.60 -46.34
CA LEU A 265 42.26 11.47 -45.51
C LEU A 265 41.62 11.94 -44.19
N GLY A 266 40.52 11.31 -43.80
CA GLY A 266 39.80 11.64 -42.56
C GLY A 266 38.71 12.69 -42.71
N HIS A 267 38.66 13.41 -43.85
CA HIS A 267 37.64 14.45 -44.11
C HIS A 267 36.45 13.95 -44.94
N LYS A 268 36.56 12.79 -45.60
CA LYS A 268 35.45 12.24 -46.39
C LYS A 268 34.41 11.63 -45.46
N LEU A 269 33.17 11.56 -45.95
CA LEU A 269 32.02 11.10 -45.18
C LEU A 269 32.23 9.74 -44.48
N ASN A 270 32.95 8.82 -45.12
CA ASN A 270 33.19 7.46 -44.62
C ASN A 270 34.67 7.19 -44.29
N ASP A 271 35.53 8.20 -44.33
CA ASP A 271 36.91 8.03 -43.88
C ASP A 271 36.94 7.99 -42.35
N ALA A 272 37.85 7.20 -41.79
CA ALA A 272 38.13 7.23 -40.36
C ALA A 272 38.71 8.60 -40.00
N MET A 273 38.10 9.29 -39.04
CA MET A 273 38.61 10.56 -38.51
C MET A 273 39.93 10.32 -37.77
N LEU A 274 40.87 11.27 -37.91
CA LEU A 274 42.23 11.16 -37.38
C LEU A 274 42.34 11.85 -36.02
N TYR A 275 42.84 11.13 -35.01
CA TYR A 275 43.06 11.63 -33.64
C TYR A 275 44.52 11.51 -33.20
N ASN A 276 45.36 10.96 -34.05
CA ASN A 276 46.78 10.75 -33.86
C ASN A 276 47.39 10.46 -35.24
N GLU A 277 48.72 10.46 -35.34
CA GLU A 277 49.39 10.12 -36.59
C GLU A 277 49.01 8.70 -37.06
N PRO A 278 48.73 8.50 -38.36
CA PRO A 278 48.43 7.17 -38.89
C PRO A 278 49.56 6.16 -38.62
N GLY A 279 49.26 5.14 -37.82
CA GLY A 279 50.20 4.09 -37.43
C GLY A 279 50.70 4.18 -35.99
N ASP A 280 50.48 5.32 -35.34
CA ASP A 280 50.82 5.51 -33.93
C ASP A 280 49.73 4.96 -33.00
N THR A 281 50.07 4.85 -31.72
CA THR A 281 49.13 4.45 -30.68
C THR A 281 48.07 5.54 -30.52
N ALA A 282 46.80 5.15 -30.54
CA ALA A 282 45.70 6.08 -30.33
C ALA A 282 45.28 6.12 -28.84
N PRO A 283 44.86 7.29 -28.32
CA PRO A 283 44.52 7.44 -26.90
C PRO A 283 43.17 6.82 -26.53
N PHE A 284 42.31 6.56 -27.49
CA PHE A 284 41.00 5.93 -27.35
C PHE A 284 40.63 5.19 -28.64
N THR A 285 39.48 4.51 -28.66
CA THR A 285 39.03 3.74 -29.83
C THR A 285 38.86 4.66 -31.05
N THR A 286 39.63 4.40 -32.11
CA THR A 286 39.57 5.13 -33.38
C THR A 286 38.79 4.38 -34.45
N GLY A 287 38.50 5.05 -35.57
CA GLY A 287 37.74 4.46 -36.70
C GLY A 287 36.33 5.02 -36.86
N ALA A 288 35.91 5.93 -35.98
CA ALA A 288 34.67 6.69 -36.18
C ALA A 288 34.74 7.51 -37.47
N THR A 289 33.63 7.56 -38.19
CA THR A 289 33.49 8.28 -39.45
C THR A 289 32.53 9.46 -39.29
N PRO A 290 32.64 10.52 -40.12
CA PRO A 290 31.65 11.58 -40.13
C PRO A 290 30.21 11.08 -40.30
N ALA A 291 30.01 10.04 -41.11
CA ALA A 291 28.70 9.41 -41.32
C ALA A 291 28.05 8.91 -40.02
N GLN A 292 28.83 8.31 -39.12
CA GLN A 292 28.33 7.81 -37.82
C GLN A 292 27.98 8.96 -36.86
N MET A 293 28.62 10.11 -37.02
CA MET A 293 28.45 11.27 -36.15
C MET A 293 27.33 12.22 -36.57
N ILE A 294 26.82 12.10 -37.80
CA ILE A 294 25.71 12.96 -38.29
C ILE A 294 24.53 12.88 -37.33
N ASN A 295 24.01 11.68 -37.04
CA ASN A 295 22.91 11.54 -36.09
C ASN A 295 23.44 11.30 -34.68
N GLY A 296 23.61 12.37 -33.91
CA GLY A 296 24.08 12.31 -32.53
C GLY A 296 23.20 11.44 -31.63
N HIS A 297 21.90 11.32 -31.91
CA HIS A 297 20.94 10.51 -31.11
C HIS A 297 21.11 9.00 -31.29
N THR A 298 21.90 8.56 -32.28
CA THR A 298 22.15 7.13 -32.57
C THR A 298 23.63 6.80 -32.75
N MET A 299 24.53 7.76 -32.52
CA MET A 299 25.96 7.52 -32.69
C MET A 299 26.45 6.42 -31.75
N HIS A 300 27.27 5.50 -32.28
CA HIS A 300 27.77 4.30 -31.59
C HIS A 300 26.72 3.38 -30.96
N GLY A 301 25.43 3.53 -31.29
CA GLY A 301 24.34 2.74 -30.71
C GLY A 301 23.82 3.24 -29.35
N ASP A 302 24.52 4.18 -28.70
CA ASP A 302 24.14 4.75 -27.40
C ASP A 302 23.42 6.11 -27.55
N GLY A 303 23.93 6.97 -28.43
CA GLY A 303 23.40 8.32 -28.69
C GLY A 303 23.63 9.34 -27.56
N VAL A 304 23.70 10.63 -27.91
CA VAL A 304 23.80 11.77 -26.98
C VAL A 304 22.60 12.67 -27.18
N TRP A 305 21.97 13.08 -26.08
CA TRP A 305 20.83 13.99 -26.08
C TRP A 305 21.18 15.29 -25.36
N TYR A 306 20.65 16.40 -25.82
CA TYR A 306 20.73 17.68 -25.13
C TYR A 306 19.40 18.02 -24.45
N GLU A 307 19.48 18.72 -23.32
CA GLU A 307 18.29 19.24 -22.62
C GLU A 307 17.45 20.15 -23.54
N SER A 308 18.10 20.75 -24.55
CA SER A 308 17.45 21.58 -25.57
C SER A 308 16.81 20.81 -26.72
N ASP A 309 17.05 19.51 -26.86
CA ASP A 309 16.47 18.77 -27.98
C ASP A 309 14.93 18.72 -27.91
N ILE A 310 14.30 18.73 -29.07
CA ILE A 310 12.85 18.50 -29.19
C ILE A 310 12.56 17.06 -28.71
N PRO A 311 11.69 16.86 -27.70
CA PRO A 311 11.31 15.53 -27.25
C PRO A 311 10.57 14.76 -28.36
N GLU A 312 10.90 13.49 -28.47
CA GLU A 312 10.22 12.55 -29.36
C GLU A 312 9.11 11.84 -28.58
N ILE A 313 7.89 11.89 -29.10
CA ILE A 313 6.71 11.28 -28.47
C ILE A 313 6.26 10.09 -29.32
N ASP A 314 6.27 8.88 -28.74
CA ASP A 314 5.61 7.73 -29.35
C ASP A 314 4.10 7.97 -29.35
N ALA A 315 3.45 7.74 -30.48
CA ALA A 315 2.00 7.89 -30.58
C ALA A 315 1.30 7.05 -29.49
N PRO A 316 0.37 7.64 -28.72
CA PRO A 316 -0.35 6.91 -27.69
C PRO A 316 -1.25 5.84 -28.32
N SER A 317 -1.79 4.96 -27.50
CA SER A 317 -2.89 4.09 -27.94
C SER A 317 -4.03 4.94 -28.51
N PRO A 318 -4.59 4.60 -29.69
CA PRO A 318 -5.67 5.36 -30.31
C PRO A 318 -7.00 5.22 -29.55
N SER A 319 -7.06 4.32 -28.58
CA SER A 319 -8.23 4.14 -27.72
C SER A 319 -7.86 3.92 -26.26
N LEU A 320 -8.76 4.37 -25.37
CA LEU A 320 -8.73 4.15 -23.94
C LEU A 320 -10.08 3.54 -23.52
N SER A 321 -10.07 2.26 -23.17
CA SER A 321 -11.25 1.55 -22.72
C SER A 321 -11.36 1.59 -21.19
N PHE A 322 -12.59 1.58 -20.68
CA PHE A 322 -12.93 1.42 -19.27
C PHE A 322 -13.82 0.17 -19.13
N SER A 323 -13.26 -0.92 -18.63
CA SER A 323 -13.99 -2.20 -18.62
C SER A 323 -14.61 -2.49 -17.26
N ASN A 324 -15.88 -2.90 -17.28
CA ASN A 324 -16.65 -3.41 -16.16
C ASN A 324 -16.70 -2.46 -14.95
N ILE A 325 -16.86 -1.16 -15.22
CA ILE A 325 -16.91 -0.15 -14.15
C ILE A 325 -18.30 -0.18 -13.49
N PRO A 326 -18.40 -0.39 -12.18
CA PRO A 326 -19.71 -0.47 -11.55
C PRO A 326 -20.50 0.83 -11.63
N GLN A 327 -21.80 0.68 -11.89
CA GLN A 327 -22.73 1.79 -12.03
C GLN A 327 -22.68 2.76 -10.84
N GLY A 328 -22.82 4.05 -11.16
CA GLY A 328 -22.92 5.16 -10.20
C GLY A 328 -21.57 5.70 -9.72
N LEU A 329 -20.47 5.16 -10.24
CA LEU A 329 -19.14 5.43 -9.72
C LEU A 329 -18.26 6.11 -10.76
N THR A 330 -17.35 6.92 -10.25
CA THR A 330 -16.39 7.66 -11.05
C THR A 330 -15.05 6.93 -11.03
N SER A 331 -14.51 6.66 -12.21
CA SER A 331 -13.22 6.02 -12.42
C SER A 331 -12.35 6.87 -13.33
N TYR A 332 -11.03 6.74 -13.19
CA TYR A 332 -10.05 7.50 -13.93
C TYR A 332 -9.10 6.57 -14.67
N ARG A 333 -8.79 6.88 -15.93
CA ARG A 333 -7.72 6.22 -16.69
C ARG A 333 -6.94 7.27 -17.47
N ALA A 334 -5.67 7.01 -17.73
CA ALA A 334 -4.82 7.92 -18.49
C ALA A 334 -4.50 7.41 -19.88
N VAL A 335 -4.44 8.34 -20.82
CA VAL A 335 -3.70 8.18 -22.06
C VAL A 335 -2.21 8.28 -21.71
N ARG A 336 -1.46 7.23 -22.04
CA ARG A 336 -0.01 7.15 -21.77
C ARG A 336 0.78 7.55 -23.02
N PHE A 337 1.68 8.51 -22.86
CA PHE A 337 2.62 8.97 -23.87
C PHE A 337 4.02 8.55 -23.48
N LYS A 338 4.72 7.80 -24.33
CA LYS A 338 6.14 7.47 -24.10
C LYS A 338 6.99 8.56 -24.74
N ILE A 339 7.85 9.18 -23.96
CA ILE A 339 8.57 10.39 -24.34
C ILE A 339 10.06 10.12 -24.22
N LYS A 340 10.81 10.43 -25.27
CA LYS A 340 12.27 10.36 -25.32
C LYS A 340 12.81 11.79 -25.44
N GLY A 341 13.53 12.27 -24.43
CA GLY A 341 14.14 13.61 -24.44
C GLY A 341 14.58 14.09 -23.06
N GLY A 342 15.27 15.24 -23.03
CA GLY A 342 15.85 15.81 -21.82
C GLY A 342 15.04 16.94 -21.16
N ARG A 343 13.85 17.28 -21.68
CA ARG A 343 13.04 18.41 -21.17
C ARG A 343 11.60 18.03 -20.82
N PRO A 344 10.96 18.78 -19.91
CA PRO A 344 9.56 18.57 -19.58
C PRO A 344 8.65 18.74 -20.79
N VAL A 345 7.68 17.84 -20.95
CA VAL A 345 6.62 17.91 -21.96
C VAL A 345 5.30 18.21 -21.27
N ARG A 346 4.53 19.13 -21.84
CA ARG A 346 3.22 19.51 -21.36
C ARG A 346 2.14 18.96 -22.28
N PHE A 347 1.00 18.64 -21.70
CA PHE A 347 -0.17 18.15 -22.40
C PHE A 347 -1.37 18.99 -21.99
N ARG A 348 -2.13 19.49 -22.97
CA ARG A 348 -3.36 20.23 -22.77
C ARG A 348 -4.51 19.50 -23.46
N ILE A 349 -5.60 19.24 -22.74
CA ILE A 349 -6.84 18.77 -23.36
C ILE A 349 -7.48 19.96 -24.09
N THR A 350 -7.60 19.84 -25.41
CA THR A 350 -8.17 20.86 -26.30
C THR A 350 -9.60 20.53 -26.74
N GLY A 351 -9.98 19.24 -26.66
CA GLY A 351 -11.32 18.76 -26.94
C GLY A 351 -11.81 17.88 -25.80
N ASN A 352 -12.78 18.38 -25.03
CA ASN A 352 -13.29 17.69 -23.85
C ASN A 352 -14.13 16.46 -24.24
N PRO A 353 -14.02 15.37 -23.47
CA PRO A 353 -14.95 14.25 -23.56
C PRO A 353 -16.39 14.68 -23.27
N THR A 354 -17.33 13.87 -23.76
CA THR A 354 -18.78 14.09 -23.66
C THR A 354 -19.50 12.88 -23.07
N GLY A 355 -20.77 13.07 -22.71
CA GLY A 355 -21.61 12.02 -22.15
C GLY A 355 -21.19 11.64 -20.74
N SER A 356 -20.91 10.35 -20.51
CA SER A 356 -20.44 9.84 -19.22
C SER A 356 -18.95 10.05 -18.99
N PHE A 357 -18.21 10.47 -20.01
CA PHE A 357 -16.80 10.82 -19.88
C PHE A 357 -16.64 12.30 -19.54
N GLY A 358 -15.54 12.64 -18.88
CA GLY A 358 -15.24 14.02 -18.53
C GLY A 358 -13.78 14.26 -18.21
N LEU A 359 -13.49 15.48 -17.77
CA LEU A 359 -12.19 15.85 -17.21
C LEU A 359 -12.06 15.36 -15.77
N THR A 360 -10.83 15.25 -15.33
CA THR A 360 -10.53 14.92 -13.93
C THR A 360 -10.47 16.17 -13.07
N PRO A 361 -10.53 16.03 -11.72
CA PRO A 361 -10.30 17.15 -10.81
C PRO A 361 -8.93 17.83 -10.97
N MET A 362 -7.96 17.19 -11.62
CA MET A 362 -6.64 17.77 -11.91
C MET A 362 -6.67 18.85 -13.00
N GLY A 363 -7.82 19.03 -13.67
CA GLY A 363 -7.98 19.99 -14.74
C GLY A 363 -7.64 19.40 -16.11
N SER A 364 -7.23 20.26 -17.02
CA SER A 364 -6.99 19.96 -18.44
C SER A 364 -5.53 20.03 -18.86
N GLU A 365 -4.60 20.36 -17.95
CA GLU A 365 -3.17 20.46 -18.24
C GLU A 365 -2.35 19.50 -17.38
N PHE A 366 -1.38 18.83 -17.99
CA PHE A 366 -0.52 17.83 -17.36
C PHE A 366 0.93 18.09 -17.77
N VAL A 367 1.88 17.80 -16.88
CA VAL A 367 3.31 17.96 -17.16
C VAL A 367 4.02 16.64 -16.89
N ALA A 368 4.75 16.17 -17.88
CA ALA A 368 5.65 15.04 -17.77
C ALA A 368 7.08 15.56 -17.65
N THR A 369 7.80 15.14 -16.60
CA THR A 369 9.17 15.58 -16.34
C THR A 369 10.13 14.42 -16.59
N PRO A 370 11.25 14.63 -17.29
CA PRO A 370 12.26 13.60 -17.50
C PRO A 370 12.88 13.14 -16.17
N VAL A 371 13.28 11.86 -16.15
CA VAL A 371 14.04 11.26 -15.05
C VAL A 371 15.43 10.92 -15.57
N ASP A 372 16.47 11.40 -14.90
CA ASP A 372 17.85 11.38 -15.41
C ASP A 372 18.41 9.97 -15.66
N SER A 373 17.92 8.97 -14.94
CA SER A 373 18.32 7.57 -15.11
C SER A 373 17.67 6.89 -16.33
N ASP A 374 16.52 7.38 -16.80
CA ASP A 374 15.63 6.60 -17.65
C ASP A 374 15.78 6.93 -19.13
N ASP A 375 15.70 5.93 -20.01
CA ASP A 375 15.85 6.12 -21.47
C ASP A 375 14.67 6.82 -22.13
N PHE A 376 13.54 6.78 -21.45
CA PHE A 376 12.30 7.46 -21.79
C PHE A 376 11.53 7.67 -20.49
N PHE A 377 10.60 8.61 -20.49
CA PHE A 377 9.68 8.83 -19.38
C PHE A 377 8.24 8.83 -19.92
N TYR A 378 7.26 8.67 -19.03
CA TYR A 378 5.86 8.66 -19.42
C TYR A 378 5.17 9.97 -19.07
N GLY A 379 4.41 10.49 -20.04
CA GLY A 379 3.38 11.49 -19.80
C GLY A 379 2.00 10.83 -19.67
N TYR A 380 1.18 11.33 -18.76
CA TYR A 380 -0.15 10.81 -18.50
C TYR A 380 -1.18 11.92 -18.60
N VAL A 381 -2.16 11.72 -19.48
CA VAL A 381 -3.31 12.63 -19.62
C VAL A 381 -4.55 11.92 -19.11
N TRP A 382 -5.09 12.42 -18.01
CA TRP A 382 -6.14 11.77 -17.24
C TRP A 382 -7.54 12.07 -17.80
N VAL A 383 -8.36 11.03 -17.87
CA VAL A 383 -9.75 11.09 -18.31
C VAL A 383 -10.65 10.43 -17.27
N GLN A 384 -11.80 11.03 -17.02
CA GLN A 384 -12.82 10.54 -16.10
C GLN A 384 -13.90 9.77 -16.85
N LEU A 385 -14.44 8.71 -16.23
CA LEU A 385 -15.73 8.10 -16.55
C LEU A 385 -16.60 8.10 -15.31
N THR A 386 -17.83 8.62 -15.40
CA THR A 386 -18.89 8.37 -14.41
C THR A 386 -19.84 7.32 -14.96
N ALA A 387 -19.74 6.09 -14.45
CA ALA A 387 -20.43 4.92 -14.97
C ALA A 387 -21.97 5.04 -14.83
N PRO A 388 -22.73 5.11 -15.94
CA PRO A 388 -24.20 5.11 -15.89
C PRO A 388 -24.78 3.70 -15.69
N ALA A 389 -26.09 3.64 -15.48
CA ALA A 389 -26.88 2.41 -15.33
C ALA A 389 -27.04 1.57 -16.61
N GLY A 390 -26.56 2.07 -17.74
CA GLY A 390 -26.79 1.47 -19.05
C GLY A 390 -25.58 1.63 -19.96
N ALA A 391 -25.81 1.44 -21.26
CA ALA A 391 -24.74 1.53 -22.25
C ALA A 391 -24.05 2.90 -22.21
N VAL A 392 -22.72 2.87 -22.23
CA VAL A 392 -21.92 4.09 -22.32
C VAL A 392 -21.72 4.42 -23.79
N VAL A 393 -22.11 5.63 -24.18
CA VAL A 393 -21.83 6.14 -25.53
C VAL A 393 -20.34 6.46 -25.62
N ASN A 394 -19.67 5.92 -26.64
CA ASN A 394 -18.26 6.23 -26.88
C ASN A 394 -18.05 7.74 -27.05
N SER A 395 -16.90 8.23 -26.62
CA SER A 395 -16.51 9.63 -26.75
C SER A 395 -15.08 9.72 -27.28
N SER A 396 -14.49 10.92 -27.29
CA SER A 396 -13.09 11.13 -27.59
C SER A 396 -12.51 12.25 -26.74
N VAL A 397 -11.20 12.24 -26.58
CA VAL A 397 -10.42 13.35 -26.00
C VAL A 397 -9.40 13.82 -27.01
N ALA A 398 -9.31 15.13 -27.23
CA ALA A 398 -8.25 15.73 -28.04
C ALA A 398 -7.18 16.35 -27.13
N ILE A 399 -5.93 16.04 -27.40
CA ILE A 399 -4.76 16.32 -26.55
C ILE A 399 -3.70 17.02 -27.40
N HIS A 400 -3.31 18.21 -27.00
CA HIS A 400 -2.18 18.96 -27.56
C HIS A 400 -0.94 18.72 -26.69
N ALA A 401 0.12 18.17 -27.28
CA ALA A 401 1.42 18.03 -26.62
C ALA A 401 2.35 19.16 -27.06
N TYR A 402 3.04 19.78 -26.10
CA TYR A 402 3.90 20.94 -26.35
C TYR A 402 5.04 21.05 -25.34
N ILE A 403 6.04 21.87 -25.68
CA ILE A 403 7.06 22.35 -24.75
C ILE A 403 6.94 23.85 -24.58
N VAL A 404 7.44 24.35 -23.46
CA VAL A 404 7.77 25.78 -23.31
C VAL A 404 9.22 25.93 -23.73
N ASP A 405 9.45 26.65 -24.82
CA ASP A 405 10.78 26.86 -25.37
C ASP A 405 11.39 28.13 -24.75
N ASP A 406 11.83 28.01 -23.50
CA ASP A 406 12.47 29.07 -22.72
C ASP A 406 13.67 29.68 -23.42
N GLU A 407 14.24 28.97 -24.38
CA GLU A 407 15.43 29.39 -25.09
C GLU A 407 15.13 30.11 -26.42
N GLY A 408 13.92 29.92 -26.97
CA GLY A 408 13.46 30.56 -28.20
C GLY A 408 14.16 30.07 -29.46
N TYR A 409 14.53 28.78 -29.50
CA TYR A 409 15.12 28.16 -30.69
C TYR A 409 14.12 27.49 -31.59
N TYR A 410 12.94 27.12 -31.13
CA TYR A 410 11.90 26.41 -31.87
C TYR A 410 10.60 27.21 -31.94
N ALA A 411 10.22 27.86 -30.84
CA ALA A 411 9.06 28.75 -30.80
C ALA A 411 9.34 30.08 -31.52
N ALA A 412 8.26 30.80 -31.88
CA ALA A 412 8.36 32.11 -32.52
C ALA A 412 8.97 33.18 -31.59
N THR A 413 8.79 33.02 -30.28
CA THR A 413 9.31 33.89 -29.23
C THR A 413 9.92 33.04 -28.12
N GLU A 414 10.94 33.59 -27.46
CA GLU A 414 11.54 32.99 -26.25
C GLU A 414 10.50 32.86 -25.13
N GLY A 415 10.45 31.70 -24.47
CA GLY A 415 9.40 31.33 -23.52
C GLY A 415 8.06 30.97 -24.17
N GLY A 416 8.01 30.88 -25.50
CA GLY A 416 6.81 30.53 -26.26
C GLY A 416 6.50 29.04 -26.27
N GLU A 417 5.25 28.70 -26.60
CA GLU A 417 4.79 27.33 -26.81
C GLU A 417 5.27 26.79 -28.16
N PHE A 418 5.86 25.59 -28.16
CA PHE A 418 6.19 24.86 -29.38
C PHE A 418 5.44 23.52 -29.40
N SER A 419 4.60 23.33 -30.42
CA SER A 419 3.79 22.12 -30.59
C SER A 419 4.66 20.91 -30.93
N LEU A 420 4.45 19.82 -30.19
CA LEU A 420 5.01 18.49 -30.49
C LEU A 420 4.02 17.59 -31.23
N GLY A 421 2.72 17.90 -31.16
CA GLY A 421 1.69 17.17 -31.89
C GLY A 421 0.32 17.25 -31.25
N ASP A 422 -0.71 16.97 -32.06
CA ASP A 422 -2.10 16.86 -31.64
C ASP A 422 -2.57 15.41 -31.78
N TYR A 423 -3.21 14.90 -30.73
CA TYR A 423 -3.64 13.50 -30.63
C TYR A 423 -5.13 13.44 -30.30
N SER A 424 -5.84 12.51 -30.94
CA SER A 424 -7.25 12.22 -30.65
C SER A 424 -7.37 10.77 -30.21
N VAL A 425 -7.91 10.54 -29.01
CA VAL A 425 -8.04 9.21 -28.42
C VAL A 425 -9.52 8.88 -28.23
N THR A 426 -9.94 7.73 -28.75
CA THR A 426 -11.31 7.23 -28.61
C THR A 426 -11.52 6.62 -27.23
N LEU A 427 -12.61 7.01 -26.57
CA LEU A 427 -12.99 6.54 -25.24
C LEU A 427 -14.16 5.57 -25.36
N SER A 428 -14.03 4.39 -24.74
CA SER A 428 -15.08 3.39 -24.67
C SER A 428 -15.23 2.85 -23.25
N ALA A 429 -16.42 2.39 -22.89
CA ALA A 429 -16.63 1.82 -21.57
C ALA A 429 -17.71 0.72 -21.54
N THR A 430 -17.54 -0.22 -20.62
CA THR A 430 -18.61 -1.13 -20.18
C THR A 430 -18.88 -0.91 -18.71
N THR A 431 -20.15 -0.87 -18.34
CA THR A 431 -20.58 -0.76 -16.94
C THR A 431 -21.20 -2.06 -16.46
N VAL A 432 -21.00 -2.36 -15.19
CA VAL A 432 -21.62 -3.52 -14.53
C VAL A 432 -22.55 -3.01 -13.44
N ALA A 433 -23.76 -3.55 -13.35
CA ALA A 433 -24.64 -3.21 -12.25
C ALA A 433 -24.01 -3.71 -10.94
N ARG A 434 -23.92 -2.85 -9.92
CA ARG A 434 -23.54 -3.28 -8.59
C ARG A 434 -24.57 -4.29 -8.08
N GLU A 435 -24.12 -5.42 -7.54
CA GLU A 435 -24.99 -6.39 -6.87
C GLU A 435 -25.75 -5.68 -5.74
N SER A 436 -27.07 -5.63 -5.86
CA SER A 436 -27.93 -5.02 -4.85
C SER A 436 -28.27 -6.07 -3.81
N ASN A 437 -27.90 -5.82 -2.55
CA ASN A 437 -28.02 -6.80 -1.46
C ASN A 437 -29.13 -6.43 -0.47
N ALA A 438 -29.86 -7.44 0.01
CA ALA A 438 -30.85 -7.32 1.07
C ALA A 438 -30.47 -8.25 2.22
N ILE A 439 -30.34 -7.68 3.43
CA ILE A 439 -29.82 -8.39 4.60
C ILE A 439 -30.88 -8.40 5.70
N ALA A 440 -31.26 -9.57 6.20
CA ALA A 440 -32.06 -9.67 7.42
C ALA A 440 -31.16 -10.08 8.59
N LEU A 441 -31.03 -9.19 9.58
CA LEU A 441 -30.35 -9.46 10.83
C LEU A 441 -31.37 -10.06 11.82
N VAL A 442 -31.13 -11.30 12.26
CA VAL A 442 -31.98 -12.02 13.20
C VAL A 442 -31.21 -12.16 14.51
N LEU A 443 -31.62 -11.42 15.54
CA LEU A 443 -30.83 -11.14 16.73
C LEU A 443 -31.48 -11.72 17.99
N ASP A 444 -30.77 -12.64 18.64
CA ASP A 444 -31.17 -13.21 19.93
C ASP A 444 -30.98 -12.19 21.05
N ARG A 445 -32.03 -12.01 21.87
CA ARG A 445 -32.00 -11.24 23.11
C ARG A 445 -32.57 -12.04 24.28
N SER A 446 -32.55 -13.36 24.19
CA SER A 446 -33.01 -14.25 25.25
C SER A 446 -32.21 -14.05 26.54
N GLY A 447 -32.71 -14.55 27.68
CA GLY A 447 -32.05 -14.38 28.97
C GLY A 447 -30.60 -14.88 29.00
N SER A 448 -30.25 -15.88 28.19
CA SER A 448 -28.88 -16.40 28.08
C SER A 448 -27.91 -15.41 27.42
N MET A 449 -28.39 -14.44 26.66
CA MET A 449 -27.62 -13.32 26.11
C MET A 449 -27.20 -12.30 27.19
N GLY A 450 -27.63 -12.47 28.44
CA GLY A 450 -27.15 -11.73 29.60
C GLY A 450 -25.92 -12.35 30.25
N ALA A 451 -25.51 -13.55 29.83
CA ALA A 451 -24.32 -14.21 30.37
C ALA A 451 -23.05 -13.43 30.01
N SER A 452 -21.98 -13.64 30.80
CA SER A 452 -20.66 -13.11 30.47
C SER A 452 -20.16 -13.75 29.17
N ALA A 453 -19.53 -12.95 28.32
CA ALA A 453 -18.87 -13.42 27.10
C ALA A 453 -17.43 -13.92 27.34
N GLY A 454 -16.97 -13.97 28.60
CA GLY A 454 -15.60 -14.34 28.97
C GLY A 454 -14.82 -13.24 29.68
N GLY A 455 -15.33 -12.01 29.72
CA GLY A 455 -14.72 -10.85 30.38
C GLY A 455 -15.74 -9.98 31.13
N GLY A 456 -15.49 -8.67 31.22
CA GLY A 456 -16.36 -7.70 31.90
C GLY A 456 -17.63 -7.29 31.14
N SER A 457 -17.75 -7.66 29.86
CA SER A 457 -18.93 -7.39 29.02
C SER A 457 -19.88 -8.59 29.01
N THR A 458 -21.18 -8.29 29.02
CA THR A 458 -22.21 -9.27 28.71
C THR A 458 -22.23 -9.56 27.21
N ARG A 459 -22.83 -10.69 26.88
CA ARG A 459 -23.10 -11.10 25.53
C ARG A 459 -23.82 -9.99 24.72
N SER A 460 -24.98 -9.51 25.16
CA SER A 460 -25.74 -8.49 24.41
C SER A 460 -25.00 -7.15 24.19
N GLN A 461 -24.09 -6.78 25.09
CA GLN A 461 -23.28 -5.56 24.94
C GLN A 461 -22.29 -5.64 23.78
N LEU A 462 -21.67 -6.80 23.55
CA LEU A 462 -20.75 -6.98 22.41
C LEU A 462 -21.53 -7.03 21.09
N LEU A 463 -22.71 -7.67 21.10
CA LEU A 463 -23.61 -7.71 19.95
C LEU A 463 -23.99 -6.31 19.47
N GLY A 464 -24.38 -5.42 20.40
CA GLY A 464 -24.70 -4.03 20.07
C GLY A 464 -23.53 -3.26 19.43
N GLY A 465 -22.29 -3.54 19.86
CA GLY A 465 -21.09 -2.96 19.24
C GLY A 465 -20.85 -3.46 17.81
N ALA A 466 -20.96 -4.77 17.59
CA ALA A 466 -20.76 -5.40 16.29
C ALA A 466 -21.77 -4.93 15.24
N ILE A 467 -23.05 -4.80 15.62
CA ILE A 467 -24.11 -4.27 14.74
C ILE A 467 -23.81 -2.83 14.32
N GLY A 468 -23.28 -2.01 15.24
CA GLY A 468 -22.88 -0.64 14.94
C GLY A 468 -21.80 -0.56 13.86
N VAL A 469 -20.79 -1.43 13.92
CA VAL A 469 -19.73 -1.51 12.90
C VAL A 469 -20.25 -2.06 11.59
N PHE A 470 -21.08 -3.12 11.62
CA PHE A 470 -21.70 -3.67 10.41
C PHE A 470 -22.49 -2.58 9.66
N ARG A 471 -23.28 -1.78 10.38
CA ARG A 471 -23.98 -0.61 9.85
C ARG A 471 -23.04 0.39 9.21
N ASP A 472 -21.96 0.77 9.89
CA ASP A 472 -21.04 1.81 9.41
C ASP A 472 -20.32 1.40 8.11
N LEU A 473 -20.17 0.10 7.88
CA LEU A 473 -19.50 -0.45 6.69
C LEU A 473 -20.45 -0.81 5.55
N MET A 474 -21.77 -0.94 5.78
CA MET A 474 -22.73 -1.18 4.70
C MET A 474 -22.67 -0.10 3.62
N LEU A 475 -22.86 -0.51 2.38
CA LEU A 475 -22.81 0.40 1.24
C LEU A 475 -24.17 1.10 1.06
N PRO A 476 -24.18 2.40 0.69
CA PRO A 476 -25.43 3.10 0.38
C PRO A 476 -26.25 2.36 -0.69
N GLY A 477 -27.56 2.26 -0.49
CA GLY A 477 -28.50 1.61 -1.40
C GLY A 477 -28.73 0.11 -1.17
N ASP A 478 -27.93 -0.58 -0.36
CA ASP A 478 -28.28 -1.93 0.11
C ASP A 478 -29.50 -1.86 1.03
N GLN A 479 -30.21 -2.98 1.20
CA GLN A 479 -31.36 -3.07 2.10
C GLN A 479 -31.03 -3.85 3.36
N VAL A 480 -31.60 -3.43 4.49
CA VAL A 480 -31.46 -4.14 5.76
C VAL A 480 -32.79 -4.17 6.52
N ALA A 481 -33.05 -5.29 7.18
CA ALA A 481 -34.09 -5.49 8.17
C ALA A 481 -33.47 -6.02 9.47
N VAL A 482 -34.10 -5.75 10.61
CA VAL A 482 -33.64 -6.24 11.92
C VAL A 482 -34.80 -6.83 12.69
N SER A 483 -34.70 -8.11 13.04
CA SER A 483 -35.66 -8.84 13.85
C SER A 483 -34.98 -9.27 15.13
N THR A 484 -35.48 -8.83 16.29
CA THR A 484 -35.00 -9.31 17.60
C THR A 484 -35.98 -10.33 18.17
N PHE A 485 -35.47 -11.34 18.86
CA PHE A 485 -36.32 -12.39 19.42
C PHE A 485 -35.87 -12.86 20.82
N ASP A 486 -36.84 -13.24 21.64
CA ASP A 486 -36.71 -13.97 22.90
C ASP A 486 -37.71 -15.13 22.91
N GLU A 487 -38.72 -15.12 23.78
CA GLU A 487 -39.91 -15.98 23.75
C GLU A 487 -40.98 -15.46 22.77
N ILE A 488 -40.82 -14.22 22.31
CA ILE A 488 -41.58 -13.59 21.23
C ILE A 488 -40.60 -12.96 20.23
N VAL A 489 -41.05 -12.79 18.99
CA VAL A 489 -40.36 -11.90 18.04
C VAL A 489 -40.87 -10.48 18.28
N ASP A 490 -39.97 -9.54 18.56
CA ASP A 490 -40.35 -8.13 18.70
C ASP A 490 -40.80 -7.55 17.36
N THR A 491 -41.43 -6.37 17.38
CA THR A 491 -41.80 -5.67 16.14
C THR A 491 -40.53 -5.42 15.32
N PRO A 492 -40.39 -6.05 14.15
CA PRO A 492 -39.16 -5.96 13.39
C PRO A 492 -39.02 -4.56 12.82
N ILE A 493 -37.77 -4.14 12.67
CA ILE A 493 -37.42 -3.11 11.73
C ILE A 493 -37.61 -3.70 10.34
N HIS A 494 -38.60 -3.17 9.62
CA HIS A 494 -38.90 -3.62 8.28
C HIS A 494 -37.79 -3.24 7.28
N MET A 495 -37.66 -4.10 6.26
CA MET A 495 -36.71 -3.98 5.16
C MET A 495 -36.70 -2.57 4.55
N GLN A 496 -35.54 -1.90 4.61
CA GLN A 496 -35.38 -0.55 4.08
C GLN A 496 -33.98 -0.30 3.54
N ALA A 497 -33.87 0.67 2.63
CA ALA A 497 -32.60 1.06 2.03
C ALA A 497 -31.69 1.82 3.00
N VAL A 498 -30.40 1.49 2.97
CA VAL A 498 -29.33 2.22 3.64
C VAL A 498 -29.15 3.57 2.95
N SER A 499 -29.66 4.63 3.55
CA SER A 499 -29.55 6.01 3.07
C SER A 499 -28.86 6.89 4.12
N GLY A 500 -27.56 7.12 3.97
CA GLY A 500 -26.77 7.80 5.02
C GLY A 500 -26.71 6.97 6.30
N ALA A 501 -26.70 7.61 7.49
CA ALA A 501 -26.75 6.90 8.78
C ALA A 501 -28.15 6.30 9.02
N PRO A 502 -28.36 4.97 8.92
CA PRO A 502 -29.70 4.37 8.94
C PRO A 502 -30.31 4.24 10.36
N ALA A 503 -31.64 4.10 10.41
CA ALA A 503 -32.53 4.41 11.53
C ALA A 503 -32.62 3.39 12.72
N PHE A 504 -31.55 2.69 13.11
CA PHE A 504 -31.67 1.59 14.13
C PHE A 504 -30.86 1.78 15.41
N ASN A 505 -30.68 3.02 15.88
CA ASN A 505 -30.05 3.30 17.19
C ASN A 505 -30.87 2.80 18.40
N THR A 506 -32.01 2.15 18.17
CA THR A 506 -33.06 1.89 19.17
C THR A 506 -33.44 0.41 19.28
N VAL A 507 -32.64 -0.51 18.74
CA VAL A 507 -32.90 -1.95 18.86
C VAL A 507 -32.72 -2.40 20.30
N ASP A 508 -33.78 -2.92 20.93
CA ASP A 508 -33.71 -3.45 22.29
C ASP A 508 -33.04 -4.83 22.30
N LEU A 509 -31.80 -4.86 22.79
CA LEU A 509 -31.02 -6.08 23.01
C LEU A 509 -30.97 -6.47 24.49
N SER A 510 -31.88 -5.96 25.32
CA SER A 510 -31.94 -6.28 26.75
C SER A 510 -32.27 -7.76 26.95
N PRO A 511 -31.38 -8.55 27.61
CA PRO A 511 -31.59 -9.98 27.77
C PRO A 511 -32.83 -10.30 28.62
N ARG A 512 -33.76 -11.11 28.09
CA ARG A 512 -34.97 -11.54 28.83
C ARG A 512 -35.58 -12.80 28.24
N GLY A 513 -36.44 -13.46 29.02
CA GLY A 513 -37.30 -14.53 28.51
C GLY A 513 -36.59 -15.80 28.02
N ALA A 514 -37.37 -16.66 27.40
CA ALA A 514 -36.94 -17.89 26.73
C ALA A 514 -36.32 -17.60 25.33
N THR A 515 -35.97 -18.63 24.56
CA THR A 515 -35.20 -18.53 23.30
C THR A 515 -35.95 -19.23 22.15
N TRP A 516 -36.50 -18.43 21.24
CA TRP A 516 -37.31 -18.84 20.10
C TRP A 516 -36.61 -18.61 18.74
N ILE A 517 -35.54 -19.38 18.48
CA ILE A 517 -34.70 -19.20 17.29
C ILE A 517 -35.50 -19.41 15.99
N GLY A 518 -36.35 -20.43 15.93
CA GLY A 518 -37.16 -20.71 14.74
C GLY A 518 -38.12 -19.57 14.39
N GLY A 519 -38.73 -18.92 15.39
CA GLY A 519 -39.58 -17.73 15.19
C GLY A 519 -38.78 -16.55 14.66
N GLY A 520 -37.58 -16.31 15.20
CA GLY A 520 -36.67 -15.29 14.70
C GLY A 520 -36.31 -15.50 13.22
N ILE A 521 -35.97 -16.74 12.85
CA ILE A 521 -35.64 -17.10 11.46
C ILE A 521 -36.86 -16.90 10.53
N GLN A 522 -38.06 -17.29 10.96
CA GLN A 522 -39.29 -17.07 10.19
C GLN A 522 -39.55 -15.58 9.95
N ALA A 523 -39.36 -14.74 10.96
CA ALA A 523 -39.51 -13.30 10.83
C ALA A 523 -38.47 -12.70 9.87
N GLY A 524 -37.20 -13.12 9.98
CA GLY A 524 -36.16 -12.73 9.03
C GLY A 524 -36.46 -13.16 7.59
N ALA A 525 -37.02 -14.37 7.40
CA ALA A 525 -37.40 -14.86 6.08
C ALA A 525 -38.54 -14.05 5.45
N ALA A 526 -39.51 -13.63 6.27
CA ALA A 526 -40.60 -12.75 5.82
C ALA A 526 -40.07 -11.39 5.33
N GLU A 527 -39.11 -10.80 6.05
CA GLU A 527 -38.46 -9.55 5.64
C GLU A 527 -37.67 -9.70 4.34
N LEU A 528 -36.95 -10.82 4.16
CA LEU A 528 -36.26 -11.10 2.89
C LEU A 528 -37.23 -11.34 1.73
N ALA A 529 -38.39 -11.94 1.98
CA ALA A 529 -39.42 -12.10 0.96
C ALA A 529 -39.97 -10.74 0.48
N ALA A 530 -40.04 -9.75 1.38
CA ALA A 530 -40.46 -8.38 1.08
C ALA A 530 -39.36 -7.52 0.42
N ALA A 531 -38.11 -8.00 0.37
CA ALA A 531 -37.00 -7.24 -0.21
C ALA A 531 -37.11 -7.08 -1.73
N THR A 532 -36.76 -5.89 -2.22
CA THR A 532 -36.72 -5.59 -3.66
C THR A 532 -35.42 -6.02 -4.32
N HIS A 533 -34.36 -6.21 -3.52
CA HIS A 533 -33.04 -6.59 -4.01
C HIS A 533 -32.87 -8.11 -4.13
N PRO A 534 -32.17 -8.60 -5.17
CA PRO A 534 -32.03 -10.03 -5.43
C PRO A 534 -30.99 -10.73 -4.52
N GLY A 535 -29.97 -10.01 -4.05
CA GLY A 535 -28.93 -10.56 -3.17
C GLY A 535 -29.41 -10.74 -1.73
N ARG A 536 -30.30 -11.71 -1.49
CA ARG A 536 -30.95 -11.92 -0.19
C ARG A 536 -30.07 -12.76 0.73
N SER A 537 -29.77 -12.25 1.91
CA SER A 537 -28.94 -12.92 2.92
C SER A 537 -29.55 -12.78 4.31
N MET A 538 -29.51 -13.86 5.08
CA MET A 538 -29.94 -13.84 6.48
C MET A 538 -28.73 -14.07 7.38
N ILE A 539 -28.60 -13.27 8.44
CA ILE A 539 -27.56 -13.45 9.45
C ILE A 539 -28.25 -13.69 10.79
N VAL A 540 -28.10 -14.91 11.32
CA VAL A 540 -28.70 -15.35 12.57
C VAL A 540 -27.65 -15.29 13.68
N LEU A 541 -27.97 -14.59 14.75
CA LEU A 541 -27.08 -14.39 15.90
C LEU A 541 -27.75 -14.92 17.14
N THR A 542 -27.18 -15.98 17.71
CA THR A 542 -27.76 -16.70 18.84
C THR A 542 -26.68 -17.50 19.55
N ASP A 543 -26.94 -17.87 20.80
CA ASP A 543 -26.13 -18.88 21.49
C ASP A 543 -26.60 -20.31 21.19
N GLY A 544 -27.64 -20.49 20.37
CA GLY A 544 -28.15 -21.80 19.94
C GLY A 544 -29.02 -22.51 20.98
N ASN A 545 -29.25 -21.92 22.16
CA ASN A 545 -30.00 -22.55 23.24
C ASN A 545 -31.51 -22.41 23.07
N GLN A 546 -32.07 -23.02 22.01
CA GLN A 546 -33.51 -23.02 21.73
C GLN A 546 -34.32 -23.79 22.78
N ASN A 547 -35.42 -23.19 23.23
CA ASN A 547 -36.32 -23.78 24.23
C ASN A 547 -37.82 -23.47 23.97
N VAL A 548 -38.12 -22.78 22.86
CA VAL A 548 -39.49 -22.50 22.38
C VAL A 548 -39.63 -23.00 20.94
N HIS A 549 -40.75 -23.67 20.64
CA HIS A 549 -41.10 -24.17 19.30
C HIS A 549 -41.62 -23.06 18.35
N PRO A 550 -41.42 -23.17 17.01
CA PRO A 550 -40.69 -24.24 16.34
C PRO A 550 -39.17 -24.17 16.55
N TYR A 551 -38.55 -25.34 16.66
CA TYR A 551 -37.10 -25.49 16.60
C TYR A 551 -36.61 -25.41 15.15
N ILE A 552 -35.30 -25.20 14.97
CA ILE A 552 -34.69 -25.00 13.64
C ILE A 552 -35.02 -26.15 12.67
N HIS A 553 -34.96 -27.40 13.14
CA HIS A 553 -35.27 -28.59 12.35
C HIS A 553 -36.76 -28.76 11.99
N GLU A 554 -37.65 -27.96 12.60
CA GLU A 554 -39.09 -27.94 12.35
C GLU A 554 -39.50 -26.83 11.36
N LEU A 555 -38.54 -26.04 10.88
CA LEU A 555 -38.80 -24.97 9.93
C LEU A 555 -39.17 -25.51 8.54
N PRO A 556 -40.10 -24.85 7.82
CA PRO A 556 -40.43 -25.22 6.45
C PRO A 556 -39.21 -25.17 5.52
N ALA A 557 -39.15 -26.08 4.55
CA ALA A 557 -38.12 -26.08 3.52
C ALA A 557 -38.07 -24.73 2.78
N GLY A 558 -36.86 -24.22 2.54
CA GLY A 558 -36.64 -22.93 1.88
C GLY A 558 -36.64 -21.70 2.81
N THR A 559 -36.94 -21.86 4.11
CA THR A 559 -36.79 -20.77 5.10
C THR A 559 -35.31 -20.44 5.33
N ILE A 560 -34.49 -21.49 5.42
CA ILE A 560 -33.02 -21.40 5.43
C ILE A 560 -32.56 -21.61 3.98
N THR A 561 -31.81 -20.64 3.47
CA THR A 561 -31.24 -20.65 2.12
C THR A 561 -29.73 -20.85 2.16
N ASN A 562 -29.10 -21.03 0.99
CA ASN A 562 -27.64 -21.11 0.88
C ASN A 562 -26.90 -19.82 1.31
N ARG A 563 -27.61 -18.69 1.50
CA ARG A 563 -27.09 -17.40 1.97
C ARG A 563 -27.53 -17.07 3.41
N THR A 564 -27.70 -18.11 4.23
CA THR A 564 -27.99 -18.01 5.67
C THR A 564 -26.71 -18.24 6.45
N TYR A 565 -26.32 -17.26 7.27
CA TYR A 565 -25.11 -17.28 8.09
C TYR A 565 -25.51 -17.40 9.56
N ALA A 566 -24.74 -18.15 10.36
CA ALA A 566 -24.97 -18.24 11.80
C ALA A 566 -23.72 -17.87 12.59
N ILE A 567 -23.87 -16.96 13.54
CA ILE A 567 -22.81 -16.58 14.47
C ILE A 567 -23.21 -17.04 15.87
N GLY A 568 -22.50 -18.06 16.35
CA GLY A 568 -22.64 -18.68 17.65
C GLY A 568 -21.94 -17.88 18.74
N PHE A 569 -22.65 -17.65 19.85
CA PHE A 569 -22.18 -16.70 20.85
C PHE A 569 -22.05 -17.25 22.27
N GLY A 570 -20.82 -17.58 22.68
CA GLY A 570 -20.52 -18.06 24.02
C GLY A 570 -19.45 -19.16 24.07
N LEU A 571 -18.98 -19.48 25.27
CA LEU A 571 -17.93 -20.48 25.48
C LEU A 571 -18.31 -21.85 24.89
N PRO A 572 -17.32 -22.66 24.43
CA PRO A 572 -17.55 -24.05 24.06
C PRO A 572 -18.34 -24.80 25.14
N GLY A 573 -19.46 -25.43 24.75
CA GLY A 573 -20.38 -26.13 25.65
C GLY A 573 -21.45 -25.25 26.34
N GLN A 574 -21.41 -23.92 26.18
CA GLN A 574 -22.52 -23.01 26.52
C GLN A 574 -23.35 -22.61 25.31
N VAL A 575 -22.85 -22.92 24.11
CA VAL A 575 -23.55 -22.76 22.84
C VAL A 575 -23.99 -24.14 22.34
N SER A 576 -25.13 -24.18 21.65
CA SER A 576 -25.57 -25.40 20.97
C SER A 576 -24.95 -25.48 19.59
N ASP A 577 -23.84 -26.20 19.49
CA ASP A 577 -23.14 -26.36 18.22
C ASP A 577 -23.99 -27.15 17.19
N GLU A 578 -24.85 -28.06 17.66
CA GLU A 578 -25.82 -28.81 16.83
C GLU A 578 -26.84 -27.86 16.19
N ALA A 579 -27.46 -26.98 16.96
CA ALA A 579 -28.44 -26.02 16.46
C ALA A 579 -27.82 -25.03 15.45
N LEU A 580 -26.61 -24.56 15.72
CA LEU A 580 -25.91 -23.64 14.81
C LEU A 580 -25.44 -24.37 13.53
N ASN A 581 -25.07 -25.65 13.65
CA ASN A 581 -24.80 -26.51 12.51
C ASN A 581 -26.08 -26.78 11.70
N ASP A 582 -27.26 -26.93 12.31
CA ASP A 582 -28.52 -27.08 11.58
C ASP A 582 -28.86 -25.85 10.72
N ILE A 583 -28.43 -24.65 11.14
CA ILE A 583 -28.62 -23.41 10.35
C ILE A 583 -27.67 -23.36 9.16
N THR A 584 -26.44 -23.87 9.31
CA THR A 584 -25.34 -23.65 8.37
C THR A 584 -24.97 -24.88 7.53
N SER A 585 -25.37 -26.08 7.96
CA SER A 585 -25.12 -27.34 7.27
C SER A 585 -25.79 -27.31 5.89
N ASN A 586 -24.98 -27.55 4.85
CA ASN A 586 -25.38 -27.46 3.44
C ASN A 586 -25.75 -26.05 2.94
N THR A 587 -25.36 -25.01 3.66
CA THR A 587 -25.38 -23.63 3.14
C THR A 587 -23.96 -23.22 2.71
N ASN A 588 -23.84 -22.18 1.87
CA ASN A 588 -22.55 -21.51 1.66
C ASN A 588 -22.20 -20.58 2.83
N GLY A 589 -22.97 -20.61 3.92
CA GLY A 589 -22.82 -19.78 5.10
C GLY A 589 -21.85 -20.35 6.12
N ASP A 590 -21.08 -19.47 6.74
CA ASP A 590 -20.08 -19.84 7.75
C ASP A 590 -20.71 -20.02 9.14
N LEU A 591 -20.21 -21.01 9.89
CA LEU A 591 -20.59 -21.30 11.28
C LEU A 591 -19.56 -20.69 12.23
N ILE A 592 -19.76 -19.46 12.67
CA ILE A 592 -18.71 -18.80 13.45
C ILE A 592 -19.07 -18.83 14.93
N ILE A 593 -18.46 -19.73 15.70
CA ILE A 593 -18.62 -19.81 17.16
C ILE A 593 -17.53 -18.97 17.82
N THR A 594 -17.95 -17.98 18.60
CA THR A 594 -17.04 -17.13 19.38
C THR A 594 -16.60 -17.85 20.65
N GLY A 595 -15.29 -17.98 20.88
CA GLY A 595 -14.72 -18.63 22.06
C GLY A 595 -14.75 -17.75 23.32
N ASN A 596 -13.83 -18.01 24.27
CA ASN A 596 -13.67 -17.13 25.45
C ASN A 596 -13.26 -15.72 25.02
N ILE A 597 -14.14 -14.72 25.11
CA ILE A 597 -13.88 -13.32 24.68
C ILE A 597 -13.18 -12.52 25.81
N GLY A 598 -12.68 -13.21 26.83
CA GLY A 598 -12.16 -12.62 28.05
C GLY A 598 -10.81 -11.93 27.97
N SER A 599 -9.98 -12.30 26.99
CA SER A 599 -8.66 -11.69 26.81
C SER A 599 -8.77 -10.38 26.04
N ASP A 600 -7.83 -9.46 26.28
CA ASP A 600 -7.79 -8.16 25.59
C ASP A 600 -7.57 -8.28 24.07
N GLU A 601 -7.08 -9.43 23.59
CA GLU A 601 -6.91 -9.76 22.17
C GLU A 601 -8.23 -10.16 21.47
N GLN A 602 -9.23 -10.66 22.21
CA GLN A 602 -10.42 -11.29 21.61
C GLN A 602 -11.66 -10.38 21.58
N ARG A 603 -11.59 -9.16 22.15
CA ARG A 603 -12.78 -8.30 22.37
C ARG A 603 -13.53 -7.85 21.10
N PHE A 604 -12.87 -7.77 19.95
CA PHE A 604 -13.50 -7.43 18.66
C PHE A 604 -13.65 -8.64 17.76
N LEU A 605 -13.41 -9.86 18.26
CA LEU A 605 -13.50 -11.08 17.48
C LEU A 605 -14.90 -11.24 16.87
N LEU A 606 -15.94 -10.95 17.65
CA LEU A 606 -17.32 -10.91 17.15
C LEU A 606 -17.45 -9.90 15.99
N THR A 607 -17.00 -8.66 16.19
CA THR A 607 -17.05 -7.61 15.17
C THR A 607 -16.26 -7.99 13.92
N LYS A 608 -15.07 -8.58 14.07
CA LYS A 608 -14.22 -9.07 12.98
C LYS A 608 -14.98 -10.07 12.12
N TYR A 609 -15.62 -11.05 12.75
CA TYR A 609 -16.44 -12.03 12.05
C TYR A 609 -17.66 -11.42 11.35
N PHE A 610 -18.29 -10.42 11.94
CA PHE A 610 -19.34 -9.66 11.27
C PHE A 610 -18.85 -8.99 9.99
N VAL A 611 -17.65 -8.41 10.00
CA VAL A 611 -17.04 -7.76 8.85
C VAL A 611 -16.67 -8.81 7.78
N GLN A 612 -16.17 -9.97 8.17
CA GLN A 612 -15.94 -11.09 7.25
C GLN A 612 -17.23 -11.62 6.61
N VAL A 613 -18.30 -11.80 7.40
CA VAL A 613 -19.62 -12.19 6.87
C VAL A 613 -20.16 -11.12 5.93
N LEU A 614 -19.98 -9.83 6.25
CA LEU A 614 -20.36 -8.73 5.37
C LEU A 614 -19.65 -8.86 4.01
N ALA A 615 -18.35 -9.18 3.97
CA ALA A 615 -17.64 -9.43 2.72
C ALA A 615 -18.27 -10.58 1.92
N GLY A 616 -18.64 -11.67 2.59
CA GLY A 616 -19.36 -12.78 1.93
C GLY A 616 -20.73 -12.38 1.40
N VAL A 617 -21.49 -11.57 2.14
CA VAL A 617 -22.81 -11.08 1.73
C VAL A 617 -22.70 -10.12 0.54
N THR A 618 -21.72 -9.21 0.54
CA THR A 618 -21.50 -8.23 -0.53
C THR A 618 -20.64 -8.75 -1.68
N ASN A 619 -20.28 -10.05 -1.65
CA ASN A 619 -19.43 -10.70 -2.65
C ASN A 619 -18.04 -10.03 -2.81
N SER A 620 -17.56 -9.43 -1.72
CA SER A 620 -16.21 -8.86 -1.62
C SER A 620 -15.22 -9.93 -1.19
N GLN A 621 -13.97 -9.76 -1.60
CA GLN A 621 -12.87 -10.68 -1.35
C GLN A 621 -12.04 -10.18 -0.18
N VAL A 622 -11.76 -11.01 0.81
CA VAL A 622 -10.79 -10.64 1.85
C VAL A 622 -9.39 -10.80 1.25
N VAL A 623 -8.60 -9.73 1.27
CA VAL A 623 -7.23 -9.68 0.75
C VAL A 623 -6.24 -10.04 1.84
N LEU A 624 -6.48 -9.52 3.06
CA LEU A 624 -5.61 -9.63 4.21
C LEU A 624 -6.38 -9.32 5.51
N ASP A 625 -6.12 -10.07 6.59
CA ASP A 625 -6.79 -9.88 7.90
C ASP A 625 -5.90 -10.17 9.16
N PRO A 626 -4.84 -9.38 9.44
CA PRO A 626 -3.99 -9.54 10.63
C PRO A 626 -4.55 -8.85 11.87
N ASP A 627 -4.16 -9.38 13.03
CA ASP A 627 -4.38 -8.77 14.34
C ASP A 627 -3.07 -8.27 14.94
N GLY A 628 -3.12 -7.21 15.75
CA GLY A 628 -1.92 -6.59 16.33
C GLY A 628 -2.17 -5.75 17.58
N LYS A 629 -1.09 -5.22 18.16
CA LYS A 629 -1.09 -4.40 19.38
C LYS A 629 -0.16 -3.21 19.21
N LEU A 630 -0.71 -2.00 19.27
CA LEU A 630 0.05 -0.76 19.16
C LEU A 630 0.49 -0.25 20.53
N TYR A 631 1.79 -0.06 20.71
CA TYR A 631 2.38 0.54 21.91
C TYR A 631 2.65 2.03 21.66
N LEU A 632 2.77 2.81 22.74
CA LEU A 632 3.09 4.24 22.60
C LEU A 632 4.47 4.40 21.96
N GLY A 633 4.54 5.15 20.86
CA GLY A 633 5.77 5.33 20.08
C GLY A 633 6.12 4.18 19.13
N SER A 634 5.34 3.09 19.08
CA SER A 634 5.50 2.06 18.05
C SER A 634 4.70 2.38 16.79
N GLU A 635 5.16 1.85 15.66
CA GLU A 635 4.50 1.95 14.36
C GLU A 635 4.44 0.55 13.74
N ASP A 636 3.24 0.12 13.34
CA ASP A 636 3.05 -1.13 12.60
C ASP A 636 2.81 -0.80 11.12
N VAL A 637 3.66 -1.35 10.25
CA VAL A 637 3.56 -1.22 8.79
C VAL A 637 3.11 -2.55 8.21
N ILE A 638 1.89 -2.59 7.70
CA ILE A 638 1.22 -3.81 7.24
C ILE A 638 1.11 -3.80 5.72
N PRO A 639 1.89 -4.62 4.99
CA PRO A 639 1.81 -4.71 3.55
C PRO A 639 0.60 -5.55 3.10
N PHE A 640 -0.10 -5.12 2.05
CA PHE A 640 -1.17 -5.90 1.41
C PHE A 640 -1.14 -5.77 -0.12
N GLN A 641 -1.54 -6.83 -0.82
CA GLN A 641 -1.46 -6.88 -2.29
C GLN A 641 -2.79 -6.51 -2.92
N VAL A 642 -2.75 -5.52 -3.82
CA VAL A 642 -3.90 -5.12 -4.64
C VAL A 642 -3.59 -5.45 -6.10
N ALA A 643 -4.50 -6.17 -6.74
CA ALA A 643 -4.37 -6.57 -8.14
C ALA A 643 -4.85 -5.47 -9.09
N ASP A 644 -4.45 -5.54 -10.35
CA ASP A 644 -5.01 -4.72 -11.44
C ASP A 644 -6.49 -5.05 -11.72
N ALA A 645 -6.91 -6.27 -11.39
CA ALA A 645 -8.30 -6.71 -11.45
C ALA A 645 -9.18 -6.18 -10.29
N ASP A 646 -8.57 -5.58 -9.26
CA ASP A 646 -9.30 -4.99 -8.13
C ASP A 646 -9.85 -3.62 -8.53
N VAL A 647 -11.12 -3.39 -8.19
CA VAL A 647 -11.85 -2.17 -8.57
C VAL A 647 -12.12 -1.30 -7.35
N TYR A 648 -12.45 -1.93 -6.21
CA TYR A 648 -12.65 -1.27 -4.92
C TYR A 648 -11.79 -1.92 -3.87
N VAL A 649 -11.28 -1.12 -2.94
CA VAL A 649 -10.63 -1.60 -1.73
C VAL A 649 -11.18 -0.86 -0.52
N ASP A 650 -11.67 -1.61 0.45
CA ASP A 650 -11.95 -1.12 1.80
C ASP A 650 -10.80 -1.57 2.71
N ALA A 651 -10.04 -0.61 3.23
CA ALA A 651 -9.02 -0.85 4.25
C ALA A 651 -9.58 -0.45 5.61
N ILE A 652 -9.86 -1.44 6.46
CA ILE A 652 -10.68 -1.34 7.66
C ILE A 652 -9.81 -1.63 8.88
N VAL A 653 -9.82 -0.75 9.87
CA VAL A 653 -9.22 -1.02 11.19
C VAL A 653 -10.32 -1.07 12.24
N LEU A 654 -10.42 -2.21 12.92
CA LEU A 654 -11.25 -2.39 14.11
C LEU A 654 -10.39 -2.17 15.35
N CYS A 655 -10.81 -1.27 16.24
CA CYS A 655 -10.15 -1.08 17.52
C CYS A 655 -11.09 -0.44 18.56
N PRO A 656 -10.78 -0.53 19.88
CA PRO A 656 -11.67 -0.03 20.92
C PRO A 656 -11.96 1.47 20.84
N ILE A 657 -10.96 2.26 20.45
CA ILE A 657 -11.01 3.72 20.43
C ILE A 657 -10.25 4.19 19.17
N PRO A 658 -10.88 4.18 17.99
CA PRO A 658 -10.23 4.58 16.73
C PRO A 658 -9.71 6.02 16.75
N LYS A 659 -10.30 6.88 17.58
CA LYS A 659 -9.80 8.25 17.79
C LYS A 659 -8.37 8.33 18.32
N PHE A 660 -7.83 7.27 18.94
CA PHE A 660 -6.44 7.22 19.42
C PHE A 660 -5.45 6.75 18.35
N LEU A 661 -5.98 6.17 17.27
CA LEU A 661 -5.21 5.68 16.15
C LEU A 661 -4.94 6.80 15.16
N GLU A 662 -3.72 6.84 14.65
CA GLU A 662 -3.43 7.45 13.36
C GLU A 662 -3.28 6.33 12.33
N PHE A 663 -4.18 6.35 11.35
CA PHE A 663 -4.24 5.38 10.27
C PHE A 663 -3.93 6.10 8.96
N VAL A 664 -2.87 5.64 8.29
CA VAL A 664 -2.38 6.19 7.03
C VAL A 664 -2.18 5.07 6.03
N LEU A 665 -2.50 5.31 4.77
CA LEU A 665 -2.16 4.38 3.68
C LEU A 665 -0.99 4.95 2.87
N ARG A 666 -0.06 4.08 2.50
CA ARG A 666 0.96 4.37 1.50
C ARG A 666 0.69 3.53 0.26
N THR A 667 0.59 4.21 -0.87
CA THR A 667 0.37 3.58 -2.17
C THR A 667 1.65 2.86 -2.65
N PRO A 668 1.56 1.87 -3.55
CA PRO A 668 2.71 1.25 -4.21
C PRO A 668 3.76 2.23 -4.78
N GLY A 669 3.31 3.40 -5.26
CA GLY A 669 4.15 4.47 -5.80
C GLY A 669 4.72 5.42 -4.75
N GLY A 670 4.39 5.23 -3.47
CA GLY A 670 4.91 6.01 -2.35
C GLY A 670 4.03 7.17 -1.90
N ASP A 671 2.90 7.44 -2.57
CA ASP A 671 1.96 8.49 -2.16
C ASP A 671 1.34 8.16 -0.80
N VAL A 672 1.08 9.18 0.01
CA VAL A 672 0.55 9.03 1.36
C VAL A 672 -0.87 9.56 1.44
N ILE A 673 -1.82 8.67 1.72
CA ILE A 673 -3.25 8.99 1.86
C ILE A 673 -3.61 9.08 3.34
N LYS A 674 -4.06 10.27 3.76
CA LYS A 674 -4.54 10.57 5.11
C LYS A 674 -6.04 10.88 5.07
N PRO A 675 -6.76 10.84 6.20
CA PRO A 675 -8.18 11.20 6.22
C PRO A 675 -8.45 12.64 5.74
N THR A 676 -7.44 13.51 5.81
CA THR A 676 -7.49 14.90 5.38
C THR A 676 -6.99 15.16 3.96
N SER A 677 -6.53 14.13 3.22
CA SER A 677 -5.95 14.32 1.87
C SER A 677 -6.96 14.83 0.84
N GLY A 678 -8.26 14.56 1.03
CA GLY A 678 -9.32 15.06 0.14
C GLY A 678 -9.33 14.42 -1.25
N GLU A 679 -8.73 13.23 -1.41
CA GLU A 679 -8.70 12.51 -2.69
C GLU A 679 -10.12 12.14 -3.16
N ALA A 680 -10.45 12.45 -4.41
CA ALA A 680 -11.81 12.26 -4.95
C ALA A 680 -12.30 10.81 -4.89
N ASN A 681 -11.37 9.84 -5.01
CA ASN A 681 -11.66 8.40 -4.99
C ASN A 681 -11.58 7.75 -3.62
N VAL A 682 -11.28 8.53 -2.57
CA VAL A 682 -11.10 8.01 -1.21
C VAL A 682 -12.14 8.61 -0.30
N LYS A 683 -12.97 7.74 0.29
CA LYS A 683 -13.91 8.12 1.33
C LYS A 683 -13.41 7.62 2.69
N TRP A 684 -13.32 8.54 3.65
CA TRP A 684 -13.04 8.22 5.04
C TRP A 684 -14.34 7.94 5.81
N ILE A 685 -14.38 6.81 6.51
CA ILE A 685 -15.47 6.41 7.40
C ILE A 685 -14.90 6.26 8.80
N ASP A 686 -15.50 6.92 9.78
CA ASP A 686 -15.04 6.91 11.17
C ASP A 686 -16.21 6.65 12.12
N GLY A 687 -16.20 5.48 12.72
CA GLY A 687 -17.21 4.99 13.64
C GLY A 687 -16.71 4.90 15.07
N ARG A 688 -17.51 4.28 15.95
CA ARG A 688 -17.15 4.14 17.37
C ARG A 688 -16.03 3.14 17.63
N GLN A 689 -15.95 2.11 16.80
CA GLN A 689 -14.99 0.98 16.92
C GLN A 689 -14.32 0.62 15.58
N VAL A 690 -14.51 1.45 14.56
CA VAL A 690 -14.01 1.22 13.20
C VAL A 690 -13.51 2.51 12.59
N SER A 691 -12.40 2.44 11.87
CA SER A 691 -11.98 3.45 10.90
C SER A 691 -11.74 2.75 9.56
N CYS A 692 -12.22 3.32 8.46
CA CYS A 692 -12.15 2.68 7.15
C CYS A 692 -11.85 3.69 6.05
N TYR A 693 -10.90 3.33 5.19
CA TYR A 693 -10.75 3.93 3.87
C TYR A 693 -11.52 3.11 2.86
N ARG A 694 -12.51 3.72 2.24
CA ARG A 694 -13.21 3.16 1.07
C ARG A 694 -12.67 3.81 -0.18
N MET A 695 -12.03 3.02 -1.04
CA MET A 695 -11.29 3.51 -2.19
C MET A 695 -11.81 2.91 -3.48
N VAL A 696 -11.98 3.77 -4.50
CA VAL A 696 -12.08 3.35 -5.90
C VAL A 696 -10.68 3.41 -6.50
N LEU A 697 -10.26 2.37 -7.21
CA LEU A 697 -8.91 2.34 -7.78
C LEU A 697 -8.88 2.94 -9.21
N PRO A 698 -7.84 3.71 -9.57
CA PRO A 698 -6.73 4.17 -8.72
C PRO A 698 -7.18 5.16 -7.64
N ALA A 699 -6.65 5.03 -6.41
CA ALA A 699 -7.08 5.85 -5.29
C ALA A 699 -6.65 7.32 -5.41
N VAL A 700 -5.47 7.56 -6.00
CA VAL A 700 -4.93 8.88 -6.33
C VAL A 700 -4.93 9.01 -7.84
N ALA A 701 -5.85 9.80 -8.39
CA ALA A 701 -6.01 9.92 -9.84
C ALA A 701 -4.72 10.35 -10.55
N ALA A 702 -3.90 11.19 -9.91
CA ALA A 702 -2.63 11.68 -10.44
C ALA A 702 -1.51 10.62 -10.52
N SER A 703 -1.64 9.50 -9.78
CA SER A 703 -0.61 8.49 -9.62
C SER A 703 -1.22 7.09 -9.70
N PRO A 704 -1.68 6.61 -10.87
CA PRO A 704 -2.47 5.39 -11.00
C PRO A 704 -1.65 4.11 -10.84
N SER A 705 -0.44 4.07 -11.40
CA SER A 705 0.52 2.99 -11.28
C SER A 705 1.06 2.96 -9.87
N GLY A 706 1.09 4.12 -9.22
CA GLY A 706 1.42 4.26 -7.83
C GLY A 706 0.27 3.90 -6.89
N SER A 707 -1.01 4.05 -7.29
CA SER A 707 -2.17 3.94 -6.40
C SER A 707 -3.30 3.04 -6.91
N HIS A 708 -2.96 2.04 -7.73
CA HIS A 708 -3.85 0.95 -8.12
C HIS A 708 -3.24 -0.39 -7.69
N ALA A 709 -2.59 -1.08 -8.62
CA ALA A 709 -2.04 -2.41 -8.40
C ALA A 709 -0.63 -2.36 -7.79
N GLY A 710 -0.33 -3.30 -6.92
CA GLY A 710 0.96 -3.44 -6.25
C GLY A 710 0.83 -3.62 -4.74
N THR A 711 1.96 -3.50 -4.05
CA THR A 711 2.00 -3.62 -2.59
C THR A 711 1.69 -2.28 -1.93
N TRP A 712 0.55 -2.23 -1.28
CA TRP A 712 0.15 -1.13 -0.42
C TRP A 712 0.65 -1.35 0.99
N ASN A 713 0.83 -0.27 1.75
CA ASN A 713 1.15 -0.37 3.17
C ASN A 713 0.12 0.40 4.00
N ALA A 714 -0.50 -0.27 4.95
CA ALA A 714 -1.23 0.39 6.02
C ALA A 714 -0.27 0.69 7.18
N ILE A 715 -0.19 1.96 7.56
CA ILE A 715 0.67 2.44 8.63
C ILE A 715 -0.23 2.81 9.80
N LEU A 716 -0.08 2.09 10.90
CA LEU A 716 -0.87 2.24 12.11
C LEU A 716 0.04 2.68 13.26
N ARG A 717 -0.33 3.78 13.92
CA ARG A 717 0.38 4.27 15.11
C ARG A 717 -0.56 4.90 16.11
N LEU A 718 -0.15 4.92 17.38
CA LEU A 718 -0.84 5.73 18.38
C LEU A 718 -0.53 7.21 18.16
N LYS A 719 -1.53 8.06 18.34
CA LYS A 719 -1.35 9.51 18.40
C LYS A 719 -0.39 9.89 19.51
N ASP A 720 0.26 11.04 19.36
CA ASP A 720 1.22 11.51 20.35
C ASP A 720 0.58 11.81 21.71
N GLU A 721 1.40 11.90 22.76
CA GLU A 721 0.93 12.14 24.13
C GLU A 721 0.10 13.41 24.28
N ARG A 722 0.39 14.47 23.51
CA ARG A 722 -0.33 15.74 23.61
C ARG A 722 -1.72 15.62 22.98
N GLU A 723 -1.82 14.94 21.85
CA GLU A 723 -3.08 14.63 21.18
C GLU A 723 -3.94 13.69 22.02
N LEU A 724 -3.36 12.62 22.57
CA LEU A 724 -4.06 11.70 23.47
C LEU A 724 -4.55 12.41 24.73
N ALA A 725 -3.72 13.22 25.37
CA ALA A 725 -4.12 14.04 26.52
C ALA A 725 -5.25 15.00 26.18
N ARG A 726 -5.26 15.58 24.96
CA ARG A 726 -6.36 16.42 24.47
C ARG A 726 -7.65 15.62 24.29
N LEU A 727 -7.58 14.43 23.69
CA LEU A 727 -8.75 13.57 23.47
C LEU A 727 -9.35 13.05 24.78
N LEU A 728 -8.50 12.71 25.75
CA LEU A 728 -8.89 12.28 27.09
C LEU A 728 -9.55 13.39 27.95
N ARG A 729 -9.57 14.65 27.49
CA ARG A 729 -10.42 15.69 28.12
C ARG A 729 -11.91 15.44 27.88
N SER A 730 -12.27 14.65 26.86
CA SER A 730 -13.64 14.19 26.66
C SER A 730 -13.99 13.16 27.73
N ARG A 731 -15.09 13.39 28.45
CA ARG A 731 -15.59 12.47 29.48
C ARG A 731 -15.95 11.10 28.90
N GLU A 732 -16.40 11.06 27.65
CA GLU A 732 -16.76 9.82 26.96
C GLU A 732 -15.52 8.99 26.61
N LEU A 733 -14.51 9.62 26.01
CA LEU A 733 -13.25 8.93 25.65
C LEU A 733 -12.44 8.55 26.90
N ALA A 734 -12.46 9.38 27.94
CA ALA A 734 -11.87 9.04 29.23
C ALA A 734 -12.54 7.81 29.86
N ALA A 735 -13.87 7.73 29.82
CA ALA A 735 -14.59 6.55 30.31
C ALA A 735 -14.32 5.31 29.45
N ALA A 736 -14.25 5.47 28.14
CA ALA A 736 -13.88 4.39 27.22
C ALA A 736 -12.44 3.90 27.45
N ALA A 737 -11.51 4.78 27.84
CA ALA A 737 -10.11 4.43 28.11
C ALA A 737 -9.87 3.74 29.47
N VAL A 738 -10.83 3.81 30.41
CA VAL A 738 -10.74 3.18 31.75
C VAL A 738 -10.93 1.66 31.70
N ASN A 739 -11.50 1.12 30.62
CA ASN A 739 -11.88 -0.30 30.54
C ASN A 739 -11.68 -0.89 29.12
N PRO A 740 -10.57 -0.56 28.45
CA PRO A 740 -9.46 -1.53 28.25
C PRO A 740 -8.18 -1.14 29.02
N PRO A 741 -7.13 -1.98 29.03
CA PRO A 741 -5.79 -1.56 29.50
C PRO A 741 -5.14 -0.64 28.45
N VAL A 742 -5.79 0.47 28.11
CA VAL A 742 -5.24 1.50 27.21
C VAL A 742 -3.97 2.15 27.80
N GLY A 743 -3.69 1.89 29.07
CA GLY A 743 -2.45 2.29 29.74
C GLY A 743 -1.18 1.56 29.29
N LYS A 744 -1.23 0.52 28.43
CA LYS A 744 -0.02 -0.16 27.92
C LYS A 744 0.03 -0.34 26.40
N TYR A 745 -1.09 -0.63 25.74
CA TYR A 745 -1.20 -0.76 24.28
C TYR A 745 -2.66 -0.63 23.80
N LEU A 746 -2.86 -0.41 22.49
CA LEU A 746 -4.15 -0.43 21.82
C LEU A 746 -4.23 -1.64 20.88
N PRO A 747 -5.08 -2.65 21.16
CA PRO A 747 -5.29 -3.76 20.24
C PRO A 747 -6.04 -3.30 18.99
N TYR A 748 -5.70 -3.88 17.84
CA TYR A 748 -6.40 -3.64 16.58
C TYR A 748 -6.53 -4.93 15.76
N SER A 749 -7.52 -4.93 14.87
CA SER A 749 -7.66 -5.90 13.78
C SER A 749 -7.72 -5.13 12.47
N PHE A 750 -6.87 -5.46 11.50
CA PHE A 750 -6.80 -4.78 10.21
C PHE A 750 -7.32 -5.71 9.11
N LEU A 751 -8.35 -5.29 8.40
CA LEU A 751 -8.98 -6.06 7.34
C LEU A 751 -8.91 -5.28 6.03
N VAL A 752 -8.56 -5.96 4.95
CA VAL A 752 -8.60 -5.41 3.61
C VAL A 752 -9.59 -6.22 2.81
N HIS A 753 -10.65 -5.58 2.32
CA HIS A 753 -11.60 -6.17 1.40
C HIS A 753 -11.44 -5.56 0.02
N ALA A 754 -11.48 -6.39 -1.02
CA ALA A 754 -11.47 -5.94 -2.40
C ALA A 754 -12.71 -6.44 -3.14
N THR A 755 -13.39 -5.55 -3.87
CA THR A 755 -14.32 -5.98 -4.91
C THR A 755 -13.53 -6.09 -6.20
N SER A 756 -13.50 -7.30 -6.76
CA SER A 756 -12.53 -7.69 -7.77
C SER A 756 -13.16 -8.56 -8.85
N ASN A 757 -12.60 -8.43 -10.06
CA ASN A 757 -12.82 -9.41 -11.11
C ASN A 757 -12.00 -10.69 -10.88
N LEU A 758 -11.07 -10.71 -9.92
CA LEU A 758 -10.37 -11.90 -9.44
C LEU A 758 -10.97 -12.36 -8.11
N ARG A 759 -11.62 -13.52 -8.13
CA ARG A 759 -12.40 -14.07 -7.01
C ARG A 759 -11.87 -15.42 -6.57
N MET A 760 -11.84 -15.62 -5.25
CA MET A 760 -11.64 -16.90 -4.59
C MET A 760 -12.92 -17.30 -3.87
N GLU A 761 -13.53 -18.40 -4.29
CA GLU A 761 -14.57 -19.07 -3.52
C GLU A 761 -13.92 -20.23 -2.77
N ALA A 762 -14.06 -20.30 -1.45
CA ALA A 762 -13.68 -21.47 -0.68
C ALA A 762 -14.88 -22.01 0.11
N TRP A 763 -14.97 -23.33 0.24
CA TRP A 763 -16.03 -24.02 0.97
C TRP A 763 -15.51 -25.33 1.57
N LYS A 764 -16.22 -25.82 2.58
CA LYS A 764 -15.95 -27.12 3.20
C LYS A 764 -17.03 -28.13 2.80
N VAL A 765 -16.65 -29.40 2.77
CA VAL A 765 -17.56 -30.55 2.69
C VAL A 765 -17.31 -31.38 3.95
N GLN A 766 -18.36 -31.60 4.73
CA GLN A 766 -18.29 -32.33 5.99
C GLN A 766 -19.52 -33.23 6.10
N ASP A 767 -19.36 -34.50 5.73
CA ASP A 767 -20.46 -35.48 5.72
C ASP A 767 -20.71 -36.08 7.11
N ASP A 768 -19.69 -36.08 7.97
CA ASP A 768 -19.75 -36.59 9.35
C ASP A 768 -19.10 -35.58 10.32
N THR A 769 -19.77 -35.35 11.45
CA THR A 769 -19.34 -34.43 12.52
C THR A 769 -18.67 -35.16 13.69
N ALA A 770 -18.52 -36.48 13.64
CA ALA A 770 -17.82 -37.24 14.68
C ALA A 770 -16.28 -37.01 14.68
N PRO A 771 -15.61 -36.99 15.85
CA PRO A 771 -14.15 -36.96 15.90
C PRO A 771 -13.55 -38.16 15.14
N GLY A 772 -12.57 -37.89 14.28
CA GLY A 772 -11.99 -38.88 13.37
C GLY A 772 -12.54 -38.80 11.95
N SER A 773 -13.59 -38.02 11.71
CA SER A 773 -14.12 -37.77 10.36
C SER A 773 -13.20 -36.87 9.54
N THR A 774 -13.37 -36.92 8.23
CA THR A 774 -12.61 -36.09 7.27
C THR A 774 -13.44 -34.89 6.83
N ILE A 775 -12.80 -33.73 6.78
CA ILE A 775 -13.33 -32.49 6.24
C ILE A 775 -12.61 -32.20 4.91
N GLY A 776 -13.38 -32.13 3.82
CA GLY A 776 -12.87 -31.74 2.50
C GLY A 776 -12.87 -30.23 2.34
N ILE A 777 -11.69 -29.63 2.19
CA ILE A 777 -11.49 -28.19 1.97
C ILE A 777 -11.32 -27.95 0.48
N ASN A 778 -12.18 -27.12 -0.09
CA ASN A 778 -12.20 -26.84 -1.52
C ASN A 778 -12.07 -25.33 -1.76
N ALA A 779 -11.43 -24.97 -2.88
CA ALA A 779 -11.35 -23.61 -3.36
C ALA A 779 -11.47 -23.55 -4.90
N SER A 780 -12.05 -22.47 -5.41
CA SER A 780 -12.13 -22.14 -6.83
C SER A 780 -11.67 -20.71 -7.04
N LEU A 781 -10.73 -20.53 -7.97
CA LEU A 781 -10.25 -19.24 -8.43
C LEU A 781 -10.84 -18.93 -9.79
N LYS A 782 -11.38 -17.71 -9.93
CA LYS A 782 -11.90 -17.18 -11.20
C LYS A 782 -11.35 -15.78 -11.44
N ALA A 783 -11.07 -15.47 -12.70
CA ALA A 783 -10.82 -14.10 -13.15
C ALA A 783 -11.83 -13.77 -14.26
N TYR A 784 -12.55 -12.66 -14.16
CA TYR A 784 -13.56 -12.24 -15.13
C TYR A 784 -14.60 -13.35 -15.43
N ASP A 785 -15.05 -14.02 -14.37
CA ASP A 785 -16.01 -15.14 -14.39
C ASP A 785 -15.55 -16.40 -15.17
N VAL A 786 -14.31 -16.45 -15.65
CA VAL A 786 -13.69 -17.66 -16.20
C VAL A 786 -12.73 -18.30 -15.20
N ALA A 787 -12.46 -19.59 -15.37
CA ALA A 787 -11.46 -20.30 -14.55
C ALA A 787 -10.13 -19.55 -14.58
N PHE A 788 -9.53 -19.34 -13.41
CA PHE A 788 -8.25 -18.63 -13.32
C PHE A 788 -7.14 -19.41 -14.03
N ASP A 789 -6.51 -18.76 -15.00
CA ASP A 789 -5.47 -19.33 -15.88
C ASP A 789 -4.04 -18.87 -15.52
N GLY A 790 -3.90 -17.97 -14.53
CA GLY A 790 -2.63 -17.48 -14.03
C GLY A 790 -1.91 -18.46 -13.08
N LYS A 791 -0.74 -18.05 -12.58
CA LYS A 791 0.00 -18.81 -11.57
C LYS A 791 -0.57 -18.52 -10.18
N ALA A 792 -1.09 -19.53 -9.50
CA ALA A 792 -1.60 -19.42 -8.13
C ALA A 792 -1.18 -20.60 -7.25
N SER A 793 -0.92 -20.29 -5.99
CA SER A 793 -0.74 -21.25 -4.89
C SER A 793 -1.90 -21.11 -3.93
N VAL A 794 -2.48 -22.23 -3.48
CA VAL A 794 -3.60 -22.26 -2.53
C VAL A 794 -3.28 -23.21 -1.38
N TRP A 795 -3.50 -22.76 -0.16
CA TRP A 795 -3.29 -23.53 1.06
C TRP A 795 -4.31 -23.14 2.14
N ALA A 796 -4.44 -23.96 3.17
CA ALA A 796 -5.27 -23.68 4.32
C ALA A 796 -4.46 -23.86 5.60
N GLU A 797 -4.57 -22.93 6.53
CA GLU A 797 -4.13 -23.11 7.91
C GLU A 797 -5.30 -23.67 8.73
N ALA A 798 -5.17 -24.90 9.22
CA ALA A 798 -6.17 -25.58 10.04
C ALA A 798 -5.81 -25.48 11.52
N SER A 799 -6.59 -24.71 12.28
CA SER A 799 -6.51 -24.61 13.73
C SER A 799 -7.50 -25.56 14.39
N ALA A 800 -7.01 -26.46 15.22
CA ALA A 800 -7.80 -27.42 15.99
C ALA A 800 -8.30 -26.81 17.32
N PRO A 801 -9.30 -27.45 17.99
CA PRO A 801 -9.90 -26.94 19.23
C PRO A 801 -8.92 -26.74 20.40
N ASP A 802 -7.79 -27.44 20.39
CA ASP A 802 -6.74 -27.33 21.41
C ASP A 802 -5.75 -26.20 21.15
N GLY A 803 -5.94 -25.44 20.06
CA GLY A 803 -5.07 -24.36 19.63
C GLY A 803 -3.87 -24.81 18.78
N SER A 804 -3.74 -26.10 18.46
CA SER A 804 -2.73 -26.56 17.49
C SER A 804 -3.10 -26.13 16.08
N SER A 805 -2.11 -25.74 15.27
CA SER A 805 -2.30 -25.30 13.88
C SER A 805 -1.48 -26.15 12.91
N GLN A 806 -2.04 -26.45 11.74
CA GLN A 806 -1.38 -27.21 10.67
C GLN A 806 -1.61 -26.54 9.31
N MET A 807 -0.54 -26.43 8.53
CA MET A 807 -0.62 -25.98 7.13
C MET A 807 -0.95 -27.14 6.20
N ILE A 808 -1.97 -26.95 5.37
CA ILE A 808 -2.48 -27.92 4.40
C ILE A 808 -2.38 -27.31 3.02
N LYS A 809 -1.62 -27.95 2.12
CA LYS A 809 -1.56 -27.53 0.73
C LYS A 809 -2.77 -28.04 -0.03
N LEU A 810 -3.51 -27.16 -0.72
CA LEU A 810 -4.59 -27.59 -1.61
C LEU A 810 -4.03 -27.90 -3.00
N LEU A 811 -4.32 -29.09 -3.50
CA LEU A 811 -3.83 -29.56 -4.79
C LEU A 811 -4.78 -29.12 -5.91
N ALA A 812 -4.20 -28.64 -7.01
CA ALA A 812 -4.97 -28.28 -8.19
C ALA A 812 -5.70 -29.50 -8.78
N ARG A 813 -6.96 -29.30 -9.18
CA ARG A 813 -7.85 -30.31 -9.78
C ARG A 813 -8.24 -29.99 -11.23
N GLY A 814 -7.74 -28.88 -11.79
CA GLY A 814 -8.13 -28.35 -13.11
C GLY A 814 -9.19 -27.24 -12.98
N ASP A 815 -9.37 -26.45 -14.04
CA ASP A 815 -10.38 -25.36 -14.15
C ASP A 815 -10.39 -24.39 -12.96
N GLY A 816 -9.21 -24.02 -12.45
CA GLY A 816 -9.06 -23.11 -11.32
C GLY A 816 -9.53 -23.70 -9.97
N ARG A 817 -9.76 -25.01 -9.86
CA ARG A 817 -10.19 -25.67 -8.62
C ARG A 817 -9.03 -26.30 -7.85
N TYR A 818 -9.14 -26.27 -6.53
CA TYR A 818 -8.15 -26.76 -5.58
C TYR A 818 -8.85 -27.52 -4.44
N ALA A 819 -8.26 -28.60 -3.97
CA ALA A 819 -8.84 -29.39 -2.88
C ALA A 819 -7.78 -30.04 -1.97
N ALA A 820 -8.12 -30.20 -0.70
CA ALA A 820 -7.39 -31.00 0.27
C ALA A 820 -8.33 -31.59 1.32
N ASP A 821 -7.93 -32.69 1.94
CA ASP A 821 -8.69 -33.33 3.00
C ASP A 821 -7.97 -33.14 4.34
N TYR A 822 -8.75 -32.97 5.41
CA TYR A 822 -8.25 -32.85 6.78
C TYR A 822 -8.99 -33.81 7.72
N THR A 823 -8.26 -34.66 8.42
CA THR A 823 -8.85 -35.61 9.38
C THR A 823 -8.90 -35.00 10.78
N THR A 824 -10.09 -34.98 11.37
CA THR A 824 -10.34 -34.42 12.72
C THR A 824 -9.86 -35.40 13.79
N SER A 825 -9.51 -34.88 14.97
CA SER A 825 -8.93 -35.66 16.07
C SER A 825 -9.60 -35.42 17.41
N LEU A 826 -10.17 -34.23 17.61
CA LEU A 826 -10.80 -33.78 18.84
C LEU A 826 -12.24 -33.34 18.55
N ALA A 827 -13.10 -33.40 19.56
CA ALA A 827 -14.36 -32.69 19.49
C ALA A 827 -14.14 -31.21 19.81
N GLY A 828 -14.77 -30.33 19.04
CA GLY A 828 -14.74 -28.89 19.16
C GLY A 828 -14.81 -28.20 17.80
N LEU A 829 -14.57 -26.90 17.79
CA LEU A 829 -14.55 -26.09 16.58
C LEU A 829 -13.16 -26.13 15.92
N TYR A 830 -13.13 -26.48 14.63
CA TYR A 830 -11.97 -26.32 13.76
C TYR A 830 -12.12 -25.05 12.93
N VAL A 831 -11.03 -24.30 12.77
CA VAL A 831 -10.99 -23.09 11.94
C VAL A 831 -9.98 -23.31 10.80
N PHE A 832 -10.40 -23.07 9.57
CA PHE A 832 -9.58 -23.21 8.37
C PHE A 832 -9.44 -21.85 7.70
N ARG A 833 -8.24 -21.26 7.75
CA ARG A 833 -7.93 -20.04 7.02
C ARG A 833 -7.37 -20.41 5.66
N VAL A 834 -8.21 -20.41 4.64
CA VAL A 834 -7.84 -20.68 3.25
C VAL A 834 -7.22 -19.43 2.64
N MET A 835 -6.02 -19.55 2.12
CA MET A 835 -5.24 -18.46 1.52
C MET A 835 -4.85 -18.84 0.10
N ALA A 836 -4.84 -17.84 -0.78
CA ALA A 836 -4.31 -17.95 -2.13
C ALA A 836 -3.46 -16.74 -2.46
N GLU A 837 -2.39 -16.97 -3.19
CA GLU A 837 -1.56 -15.91 -3.76
C GLU A 837 -1.14 -16.27 -5.18
N GLY A 838 -0.83 -15.27 -5.99
CA GLY A 838 -0.42 -15.50 -7.36
C GLY A 838 -0.08 -14.25 -8.14
N LEU A 839 0.10 -14.45 -9.45
CA LEU A 839 0.25 -13.38 -10.43
C LEU A 839 -0.91 -13.45 -11.43
N THR A 840 -1.52 -12.30 -11.72
CA THR A 840 -2.49 -12.17 -12.82
C THR A 840 -1.77 -12.36 -14.16
N ALA A 841 -2.52 -12.52 -15.26
CA ALA A 841 -1.95 -12.64 -16.60
C ALA A 841 -1.09 -11.42 -17.01
N SER A 842 -1.37 -10.24 -16.43
CA SER A 842 -0.59 -9.01 -16.62
C SER A 842 0.64 -8.90 -15.71
N GLY A 843 0.86 -9.88 -14.82
CA GLY A 843 2.00 -9.93 -13.90
C GLY A 843 1.79 -9.23 -12.56
N SER A 844 0.56 -8.80 -12.23
CA SER A 844 0.27 -8.16 -10.93
C SER A 844 0.15 -9.19 -9.82
N ALA A 845 0.82 -8.95 -8.69
CA ALA A 845 0.70 -9.79 -7.50
C ALA A 845 -0.64 -9.60 -6.79
N TRP A 846 -1.16 -10.67 -6.20
CA TRP A 846 -2.44 -10.64 -5.50
C TRP A 846 -2.50 -11.68 -4.38
N THR A 847 -3.31 -11.39 -3.36
CA THR A 847 -3.63 -12.32 -2.28
C THR A 847 -5.13 -12.38 -2.04
N ARG A 848 -5.63 -13.53 -1.61
CA ARG A 848 -7.01 -13.77 -1.20
C ARG A 848 -7.03 -14.65 0.04
N GLU A 849 -7.96 -14.38 0.92
CA GLU A 849 -8.17 -15.09 2.17
C GLU A 849 -9.66 -15.41 2.34
N LYS A 850 -9.96 -16.58 2.91
CA LYS A 850 -11.30 -16.92 3.40
C LYS A 850 -11.19 -17.81 4.64
N THR A 851 -11.89 -17.43 5.70
CA THR A 851 -12.02 -18.27 6.89
C THR A 851 -13.23 -19.19 6.74
N LEU A 852 -13.03 -20.49 6.96
CA LEU A 852 -14.06 -21.51 7.08
C LEU A 852 -13.99 -22.11 8.47
N THR A 853 -15.09 -22.66 8.95
CA THR A 853 -15.18 -23.27 10.28
C THR A 853 -15.94 -24.57 10.21
N ALA A 854 -15.55 -25.57 10.99
CA ALA A 854 -16.22 -26.86 11.04
C ALA A 854 -16.41 -27.31 12.49
N GLY A 855 -17.65 -27.70 12.81
CA GLY A 855 -17.99 -28.23 14.12
C GLY A 855 -17.79 -29.73 14.17
N VAL A 856 -17.07 -30.23 15.18
CA VAL A 856 -16.87 -31.66 15.41
C VAL A 856 -17.40 -32.01 16.79
N PHE A 857 -18.41 -32.86 16.86
CA PHE A 857 -19.10 -33.20 18.10
C PHE A 857 -19.00 -34.69 18.34
N ARG A 858 -18.74 -35.09 19.59
CA ARG A 858 -18.90 -36.50 19.95
C ARG A 858 -20.36 -36.84 19.76
N ASN A 859 -20.65 -37.70 18.79
CA ASN A 859 -21.96 -38.32 18.64
C ASN A 859 -22.43 -38.78 20.01
N ARG A 860 -23.50 -38.18 20.52
CA ARG A 860 -24.28 -38.77 21.61
C ARG A 860 -25.12 -39.87 20.96
N ALA A 861 -24.45 -40.94 20.51
CA ALA A 861 -24.99 -42.12 19.82
C ALA A 861 -26.34 -41.87 19.11
N GLY A 862 -26.30 -41.36 17.87
CA GLY A 862 -27.50 -41.10 17.09
C GLY A 862 -27.22 -40.60 15.67
N GLY A 863 -26.35 -41.29 14.93
CA GLY A 863 -26.13 -41.00 13.50
C GLY A 863 -27.27 -41.57 12.64
N ARG A 864 -27.82 -40.71 11.76
CA ARG A 864 -28.73 -41.09 10.68
C ARG A 864 -27.95 -41.84 9.58
N GLY A 865 -28.48 -42.99 9.17
CA GLY A 865 -28.04 -43.74 7.99
C GLY A 865 -28.95 -44.93 7.75
N ASP A 866 -29.87 -44.75 6.82
CA ASP A 866 -30.57 -45.75 6.01
C ASP A 866 -31.42 -46.84 6.67
N GLY A 867 -32.73 -46.66 6.53
CA GLY A 867 -33.62 -47.67 5.95
C GLY A 867 -33.51 -49.11 6.45
N ALA A 868 -33.68 -49.35 7.74
CA ALA A 868 -34.13 -50.64 8.25
C ALA A 868 -35.05 -50.44 9.45
N THR A 869 -36.30 -50.84 9.29
CA THR A 869 -37.27 -50.97 10.38
C THR A 869 -36.74 -51.97 11.42
N SER A 870 -36.24 -51.51 12.57
CA SER A 870 -36.19 -52.33 13.79
C SER A 870 -35.90 -51.51 15.06
N SER A 871 -36.97 -51.29 15.84
CA SER A 871 -37.04 -51.29 17.32
C SER A 871 -35.76 -51.01 18.14
N ASP A 872 -35.59 -49.79 18.68
CA ASP A 872 -34.84 -49.63 19.94
C ASP A 872 -35.20 -48.40 20.81
N GLY A 873 -36.37 -47.78 20.61
CA GLY A 873 -36.92 -46.82 21.59
C GLY A 873 -37.40 -47.51 22.89
N SER A 874 -37.74 -48.79 22.81
CA SER A 874 -38.21 -49.59 23.94
C SER A 874 -37.09 -49.89 24.93
N LYS A 875 -35.89 -50.32 24.52
CA LYS A 875 -34.84 -50.70 25.49
C LYS A 875 -34.38 -49.56 26.40
N CYS A 876 -34.25 -48.34 25.90
CA CYS A 876 -33.81 -47.19 26.70
C CYS A 876 -34.88 -46.77 27.71
N ALA A 877 -36.17 -46.80 27.30
CA ALA A 877 -37.31 -46.62 28.20
C ALA A 877 -37.39 -47.73 29.26
N CYS A 878 -37.11 -48.98 28.89
CA CYS A 878 -37.10 -50.11 29.81
C CYS A 878 -35.94 -50.04 30.81
N GLU A 879 -34.74 -49.62 30.40
CA GLU A 879 -33.61 -49.43 31.32
C GLU A 879 -33.86 -48.30 32.32
N TRP A 880 -34.50 -47.21 31.88
CA TRP A 880 -34.93 -46.11 32.77
C TRP A 880 -36.01 -46.56 33.76
N LEU A 881 -37.03 -47.28 33.30
CA LEU A 881 -38.07 -47.89 34.16
C LEU A 881 -37.46 -48.91 35.14
N ARG A 882 -36.44 -49.68 34.72
CA ARG A 882 -35.71 -50.62 35.58
C ARG A 882 -34.98 -49.91 36.72
N CYS A 883 -34.44 -48.72 36.46
CA CYS A 883 -33.83 -47.87 37.49
C CYS A 883 -34.88 -47.36 38.50
N LEU A 884 -36.06 -46.95 38.02
CA LEU A 884 -37.15 -46.47 38.88
C LEU A 884 -37.82 -47.56 39.72
N LEU A 885 -37.68 -48.85 39.36
CA LEU A 885 -38.34 -50.00 39.99
C LEU A 885 -37.41 -50.88 40.85
N LYS A 886 -36.11 -50.56 40.97
CA LYS A 886 -35.12 -51.33 41.76
C LYS A 886 -35.32 -51.15 43.28
N GLU A 887 -34.71 -52.01 44.10
CA GLU A 887 -34.94 -52.23 45.56
C GLU A 887 -34.75 -51.02 46.53
N HIS A 888 -34.60 -49.80 46.02
CA HIS A 888 -34.75 -48.52 46.75
C HIS A 888 -35.44 -47.44 45.89
N ALA A 889 -36.47 -47.85 45.15
CA ALA A 889 -37.19 -47.12 44.11
C ALA A 889 -37.86 -45.81 44.54
N VAL A 890 -37.90 -44.84 43.61
CA VAL A 890 -38.71 -43.61 43.65
C VAL A 890 -40.22 -43.95 43.64
N LEU A 891 -40.60 -45.05 42.99
CA LEU A 891 -41.98 -45.55 42.90
C LEU A 891 -42.28 -46.62 43.98
N ASN A 892 -42.26 -46.22 45.25
CA ASN A 892 -42.70 -47.06 46.36
C ASN A 892 -44.25 -47.09 46.50
N GLU A 893 -44.80 -47.89 47.42
CA GLU A 893 -46.26 -48.01 47.61
C GLU A 893 -46.98 -46.66 47.82
N LYS A 894 -46.32 -45.66 48.44
CA LYS A 894 -46.90 -44.31 48.61
C LYS A 894 -47.00 -43.56 47.28
N ALA A 895 -46.03 -43.73 46.38
CA ALA A 895 -46.07 -43.13 45.05
C ALA A 895 -47.18 -43.74 44.20
N TRP A 896 -47.35 -45.07 44.23
CA TRP A 896 -48.44 -45.77 43.55
C TRP A 896 -49.83 -45.37 44.05
N LYS A 897 -49.97 -45.11 45.36
CA LYS A 897 -51.21 -44.57 45.92
C LYS A 897 -51.49 -43.15 45.42
N ARG A 898 -50.48 -42.29 45.35
CA ARG A 898 -50.60 -40.90 44.88
C ARG A 898 -50.98 -40.80 43.40
N LEU A 899 -50.48 -41.71 42.57
CA LEU A 899 -50.87 -41.79 41.15
C LEU A 899 -52.35 -42.15 40.98
N ARG A 900 -52.88 -43.07 41.80
CA ARG A 900 -54.33 -43.37 41.83
C ARG A 900 -55.14 -42.17 42.30
N ASP A 901 -54.69 -41.47 43.33
CA ASP A 901 -55.35 -40.27 43.85
C ASP A 901 -55.35 -39.11 42.83
N LEU A 902 -54.42 -39.12 41.87
CA LEU A 902 -54.34 -38.18 40.74
C LEU A 902 -55.14 -38.64 39.50
N GLY A 903 -55.92 -39.72 39.60
CA GLY A 903 -56.77 -40.21 38.51
C GLY A 903 -56.05 -41.03 37.44
N VAL A 904 -54.81 -41.46 37.68
CA VAL A 904 -54.07 -42.34 36.76
C VAL A 904 -54.56 -43.78 36.92
N ASP A 905 -55.02 -44.39 35.83
CA ASP A 905 -55.37 -45.81 35.80
C ASP A 905 -54.11 -46.68 35.84
N VAL A 906 -53.76 -47.10 37.05
CA VAL A 906 -52.59 -47.93 37.31
C VAL A 906 -52.67 -49.29 36.63
N LYS A 907 -53.88 -49.82 36.36
CA LYS A 907 -54.03 -51.12 35.69
C LYS A 907 -53.62 -51.00 34.22
N THR A 908 -54.17 -50.00 33.53
CA THR A 908 -53.82 -49.71 32.13
C THR A 908 -52.34 -49.31 31.99
N LEU A 909 -51.79 -48.58 32.97
CA LEU A 909 -50.37 -48.22 33.00
C LEU A 909 -49.45 -49.44 33.11
N ILE A 910 -49.82 -50.45 33.90
CA ILE A 910 -49.06 -51.70 34.02
C ILE A 910 -49.15 -52.51 32.72
N GLU A 911 -50.34 -52.58 32.11
CA GLU A 911 -50.54 -53.26 30.82
C GLU A 911 -49.68 -52.61 29.71
N CYS A 912 -49.58 -51.28 29.67
CA CYS A 912 -48.66 -50.59 28.75
C CYS A 912 -47.18 -50.86 29.04
N ILE A 913 -46.78 -50.99 30.31
CA ILE A 913 -45.39 -51.33 30.69
C ILE A 913 -45.06 -52.77 30.28
N ASP A 914 -45.99 -53.71 30.43
CA ASP A 914 -45.80 -55.11 30.01
C ASP A 914 -45.70 -55.23 28.48
N GLU A 915 -46.42 -54.40 27.73
CA GLU A 915 -46.35 -54.37 26.25
C GLU A 915 -45.04 -53.74 25.75
N LEU A 916 -44.52 -52.73 26.44
CA LEU A 916 -43.30 -52.01 26.04
C LEU A 916 -42.00 -52.64 26.56
N CYS A 917 -42.04 -53.32 27.72
CA CYS A 917 -40.88 -53.74 28.49
C CYS A 917 -41.03 -55.11 29.20
N PRO A 918 -41.08 -56.24 28.46
CA PRO A 918 -41.45 -57.55 29.00
C PRO A 918 -40.46 -58.14 30.05
N ASP A 919 -39.21 -57.67 30.05
CA ASP A 919 -38.08 -58.23 30.83
C ASP A 919 -37.80 -57.51 32.18
N LEU A 920 -38.71 -56.63 32.64
CA LEU A 920 -38.55 -55.92 33.91
C LEU A 920 -38.79 -56.84 35.14
N PRO A 921 -38.00 -56.73 36.22
CA PRO A 921 -38.22 -57.49 37.45
C PRO A 921 -39.54 -57.05 38.14
N ARG A 922 -40.50 -57.97 38.24
CA ARG A 922 -41.89 -57.71 38.70
C ARG A 922 -42.09 -57.77 40.22
N GLU A 923 -41.03 -58.06 40.96
CA GLU A 923 -41.03 -58.25 42.41
C GLU A 923 -41.36 -56.97 43.21
N HIS A 924 -41.38 -55.79 42.58
CA HIS A 924 -41.63 -54.50 43.24
C HIS A 924 -42.81 -53.71 42.63
N ILE A 925 -43.50 -54.28 41.64
CA ILE A 925 -44.77 -53.76 41.13
C ILE A 925 -45.88 -54.36 42.03
N PRO A 926 -46.79 -53.55 42.62
CA PRO A 926 -47.87 -54.09 43.45
C PRO A 926 -48.82 -54.94 42.60
N ALA A 927 -48.54 -56.23 42.46
CA ALA A 927 -49.44 -57.16 41.79
C ALA A 927 -50.73 -57.30 42.61
N LEU A 928 -51.86 -57.17 41.90
CA LEU A 928 -53.17 -57.64 42.33
C LEU A 928 -53.05 -59.05 42.92
N LYS A 929 -53.01 -59.15 44.26
CA LYS A 929 -53.20 -60.41 44.96
C LYS A 929 -54.67 -60.80 44.87
N HIS A 930 -55.11 -61.33 43.73
CA HIS A 930 -56.27 -62.23 43.72
C HIS A 930 -56.19 -63.27 42.60
N ARG A 931 -56.32 -64.52 43.04
CA ARG A 931 -56.58 -65.76 42.28
C ARG A 931 -55.39 -66.37 41.53
N MET A 932 -54.69 -67.23 42.24
CA MET A 932 -54.54 -68.66 41.94
C MET A 932 -53.65 -69.24 43.06
N THR A 933 -54.19 -69.93 44.05
CA THR A 933 -54.28 -71.39 43.99
C THR A 933 -55.19 -71.88 45.11
N LYS A 934 -56.21 -72.67 44.73
CA LYS A 934 -56.92 -73.59 45.62
C LYS A 934 -56.16 -74.90 45.55
N ALA A 935 -55.84 -75.46 46.71
CA ALA A 935 -55.28 -76.80 46.99
C ALA A 935 -53.80 -76.81 47.41
N MET A 936 -53.53 -76.70 48.71
CA MET A 936 -53.11 -77.83 49.54
C MET A 936 -53.07 -77.41 51.02
N LYS A 937 -53.49 -78.33 51.87
CA LYS A 937 -53.72 -78.18 53.32
C LYS A 937 -52.42 -78.27 54.12
N SER A 938 -52.48 -77.69 55.32
CA SER A 938 -51.77 -78.07 56.57
C SER A 938 -50.26 -77.79 56.58
N HIS A 939 -49.59 -77.35 57.65
CA HIS A 939 -49.79 -77.47 59.10
C HIS A 939 -48.84 -76.45 59.80
N LYS A 940 -49.21 -75.98 61.01
CA LYS A 940 -48.39 -75.69 62.24
C LYS A 940 -46.99 -75.04 62.10
N ALA A 941 -46.44 -74.24 63.02
CA ALA A 941 -46.68 -73.69 64.35
C ALA A 941 -45.46 -72.73 64.57
N ASP A 942 -45.62 -71.54 65.13
CA ASP A 942 -45.32 -71.15 66.52
C ASP A 942 -43.82 -71.13 66.93
N THR A 943 -43.49 -70.20 67.85
CA THR A 943 -42.25 -70.01 68.65
C THR A 943 -40.96 -69.57 67.92
N GLN A 944 -40.01 -68.81 68.49
CA GLN A 944 -39.83 -67.88 69.63
C GLN A 944 -38.31 -67.56 69.64
N GLN A 945 -37.90 -66.38 70.15
CA GLN A 945 -36.60 -66.10 70.82
C GLN A 945 -35.30 -66.22 69.96
N THR A 946 -34.17 -65.52 70.14
CA THR A 946 -33.48 -64.70 71.19
C THR A 946 -32.30 -64.00 70.47
N VAL A 947 -32.01 -62.70 70.68
CA VAL A 947 -31.03 -62.05 71.61
C VAL A 947 -29.54 -62.39 71.42
N ALA A 948 -28.72 -61.32 71.52
CA ALA A 948 -27.25 -61.21 71.74
C ALA A 948 -26.38 -61.19 70.45
N ASP A 949 -25.29 -60.44 70.29
CA ASP A 949 -24.60 -59.29 70.93
C ASP A 949 -23.17 -59.37 70.33
N VAL A 950 -22.58 -58.31 69.77
CA VAL A 950 -21.13 -58.00 69.90
C VAL A 950 -20.92 -56.49 69.66
N LYS A 951 -20.25 -55.84 70.63
CA LYS A 951 -19.90 -54.42 70.70
C LYS A 951 -18.45 -54.13 70.25
N LEU A 952 -18.29 -52.92 69.67
CA LEU A 952 -17.22 -51.92 69.77
C LEU A 952 -15.73 -52.29 69.72
N VAL A 953 -14.97 -51.52 68.91
CA VAL A 953 -13.79 -50.75 69.37
C VAL A 953 -13.73 -49.37 68.66
N ARG A 954 -13.18 -48.38 69.37
CA ARG A 954 -13.14 -46.92 69.16
C ARG A 954 -11.68 -46.47 68.88
N ALA A 955 -11.45 -45.40 68.09
CA ALA A 955 -10.22 -44.58 68.12
C ALA A 955 -10.59 -43.16 67.60
N VAL A 956 -10.67 -42.10 68.41
CA VAL A 956 -9.63 -41.23 69.02
C VAL A 956 -8.95 -40.27 68.01
N ALA A 957 -9.15 -38.97 68.24
CA ALA A 957 -8.53 -37.82 67.58
C ALA A 957 -7.25 -37.34 68.32
N PRO A 958 -6.54 -36.34 67.79
CA PRO A 958 -6.11 -35.21 68.63
C PRO A 958 -6.35 -33.81 68.03
N LYS A 959 -6.33 -32.82 68.92
CA LYS A 959 -6.64 -31.39 68.81
C LYS A 959 -5.38 -30.49 68.78
N ALA A 960 -5.58 -29.22 68.38
CA ALA A 960 -5.11 -27.93 68.96
C ALA A 960 -4.50 -26.99 67.87
N ALA A 961 -5.04 -25.82 67.47
CA ALA A 961 -5.41 -24.53 68.14
C ALA A 961 -4.18 -23.60 68.41
N PRO A 962 -4.27 -22.25 68.58
CA PRO A 962 -5.28 -21.22 68.19
C PRO A 962 -4.74 -19.75 67.90
N VAL A 963 -5.67 -18.77 67.80
CA VAL A 963 -5.63 -17.33 68.26
C VAL A 963 -5.36 -16.21 67.21
N PRO A 964 -5.86 -14.93 67.30
CA PRO A 964 -7.08 -14.28 67.90
C PRO A 964 -7.93 -13.39 66.92
N LYS A 965 -9.27 -13.30 67.04
CA LYS A 965 -10.14 -12.26 67.70
C LYS A 965 -9.97 -10.77 67.28
N ALA A 966 -10.96 -10.18 66.58
CA ALA A 966 -12.06 -9.30 67.06
C ALA A 966 -11.69 -7.78 66.96
N ALA A 967 -12.55 -6.79 66.65
CA ALA A 967 -13.96 -6.56 66.97
C ALA A 967 -14.61 -5.44 66.11
N LYS A 968 -15.92 -5.27 66.33
CA LYS A 968 -16.95 -4.41 65.71
C LYS A 968 -16.76 -2.88 65.85
N LYS A 969 -17.28 -2.08 64.90
CA LYS A 969 -18.34 -1.03 65.12
C LYS A 969 -18.75 -0.30 63.81
N LYS A 970 -20.06 -0.04 63.65
CA LYS A 970 -20.75 0.85 62.67
C LYS A 970 -20.64 2.34 63.10
N PRO A 971 -21.37 3.31 62.49
CA PRO A 971 -21.27 3.88 61.13
C PRO A 971 -21.06 5.42 61.20
N VAL A 972 -20.57 6.07 60.14
CA VAL A 972 -20.77 7.52 59.94
C VAL A 972 -20.98 7.78 58.45
N ASP A 973 -22.18 8.27 58.13
CA ASP A 973 -22.49 8.98 56.90
C ASP A 973 -22.31 10.48 57.18
N ILE A 974 -21.81 11.23 56.19
CA ILE A 974 -22.17 12.60 55.79
C ILE A 974 -21.06 13.13 54.87
N GLN A 975 -21.42 13.18 53.59
CA GLN A 975 -21.11 14.22 52.60
C GLN A 975 -19.71 14.87 52.62
N GLN A 976 -18.94 14.61 51.55
CA GLN A 976 -18.48 15.68 50.65
C GLN A 976 -17.91 15.08 49.36
N ARG A 977 -18.56 15.42 48.24
CA ARG A 977 -18.07 15.17 46.88
C ARG A 977 -16.72 15.87 46.69
N ARG A 978 -15.66 15.13 46.35
CA ARG A 978 -14.47 15.69 45.69
C ARG A 978 -14.22 14.94 44.38
N LYS A 979 -14.14 15.72 43.30
CA LYS A 979 -13.79 15.31 41.94
C LYS A 979 -12.38 14.67 41.95
N PRO A 980 -12.10 13.60 41.18
CA PRO A 980 -10.73 13.15 41.00
C PRO A 980 -10.04 14.05 39.95
N THR A 981 -8.91 14.64 40.33
CA THR A 981 -8.00 15.42 39.46
C THR A 981 -6.83 14.57 38.99
N PHE A 982 -6.57 14.66 37.68
CA PHE A 982 -5.39 14.42 36.81
C PHE A 982 -4.13 13.64 37.26
N GLN A 983 -3.87 13.39 38.54
CA GLN A 983 -2.58 12.91 39.04
C GLN A 983 -2.58 11.41 39.39
N THR A 984 -3.74 10.76 39.43
CA THR A 984 -3.88 9.36 39.91
C THR A 984 -3.89 8.28 38.82
N MET A 985 -3.83 8.63 37.54
CA MET A 985 -3.72 7.62 36.46
C MET A 985 -2.28 7.32 36.01
N PHE A 986 -1.29 8.16 36.36
CA PHE A 986 0.09 8.03 35.86
C PHE A 986 1.08 7.35 36.83
N THR A 987 0.70 7.09 38.07
CA THR A 987 1.60 6.43 39.06
C THR A 987 1.74 4.91 38.90
N GLN A 988 1.22 4.30 37.82
CA GLN A 988 1.47 2.87 37.51
C GLN A 988 2.33 2.64 36.26
N LEU A 989 2.89 3.69 35.65
CA LEU A 989 3.70 3.59 34.43
C LEU A 989 5.20 3.83 34.62
N ASP A 990 5.67 4.28 35.79
CA ASP A 990 7.07 4.69 36.02
C ASP A 990 7.97 3.65 36.74
N LEU A 991 7.61 2.36 36.78
CA LEU A 991 8.43 1.33 37.46
C LEU A 991 9.31 0.47 36.54
N ALA A 992 9.59 0.90 35.31
CA ALA A 992 10.47 0.15 34.39
C ALA A 992 11.72 0.93 33.90
N ALA A 993 11.98 2.14 34.39
CA ALA A 993 13.07 2.99 33.89
C ALA A 993 14.20 3.32 34.91
N GLU A 994 14.23 2.70 36.08
CA GLU A 994 15.34 2.86 37.04
C GLU A 994 16.00 1.52 37.40
N GLU A 995 16.72 0.93 36.45
CA GLU A 995 17.82 0.02 36.79
C GLU A 995 18.83 -0.11 35.64
N LYS A 996 19.63 0.95 35.41
CA LYS A 996 20.99 0.88 34.84
C LYS A 996 21.62 2.27 34.76
N ARG A 997 22.28 2.69 35.85
CA ARG A 997 23.61 3.33 35.87
C ARG A 997 23.83 4.05 37.20
N ALA A 998 24.56 3.39 38.11
CA ALA A 998 25.36 4.07 39.13
C ALA A 998 26.45 3.14 39.69
N VAL A 999 27.66 3.19 39.12
CA VAL A 999 28.98 3.01 39.77
C VAL A 999 29.98 3.74 38.87
N GLY A 1000 30.83 4.69 39.26
CA GLY A 1000 31.11 5.43 40.50
C GLY A 1000 31.79 6.76 40.10
N VAL A 1001 31.46 7.89 40.73
CA VAL A 1001 32.15 8.54 41.87
C VAL A 1001 33.63 8.90 41.62
N LEU A 1002 33.88 10.22 41.57
CA LEU A 1002 35.00 11.05 42.11
C LEU A 1002 35.26 12.21 41.13
N GLY A 1003 35.18 13.51 41.43
CA GLY A 1003 34.87 14.29 42.63
C GLY A 1003 35.40 15.74 42.45
N LYS A 1004 34.65 16.74 42.96
CA LYS A 1004 35.07 18.11 43.37
C LYS A 1004 35.53 19.08 42.24
N ALA A 1005 35.29 20.40 42.26
CA ALA A 1005 34.72 21.36 43.23
C ALA A 1005 34.45 22.74 42.56
N GLY A 1006 33.55 23.53 43.18
CA GLY A 1006 33.49 25.02 43.13
C GLY A 1006 32.93 25.65 41.85
N GLY A 1007 32.08 26.68 41.82
CA GLY A 1007 31.62 27.65 42.81
C GLY A 1007 31.50 29.01 42.11
N LYS A 1008 30.41 29.76 42.38
CA LYS A 1008 30.06 31.14 41.93
C LYS A 1008 29.58 31.22 40.47
N GLY A 1009 28.47 31.88 40.09
CA GLY A 1009 27.66 32.92 40.73
C GLY A 1009 27.87 34.25 40.00
N LYS A 1010 26.89 34.70 39.19
CA LYS A 1010 26.41 36.09 39.10
C LYS A 1010 25.39 36.29 37.97
N ALA A 1011 24.33 37.00 38.33
CA ALA A 1011 23.40 37.69 37.45
C ALA A 1011 23.97 39.05 36.99
N SER A 1012 23.51 39.56 35.85
CA SER A 1012 23.11 40.97 35.75
C SER A 1012 22.20 41.24 34.55
N GLU A 1013 21.36 42.23 34.75
CA GLU A 1013 20.18 42.68 34.04
C GLU A 1013 20.46 44.05 33.36
N LYS A 1014 19.53 44.51 32.52
CA LYS A 1014 19.31 45.89 31.97
C LYS A 1014 20.04 46.23 30.66
N GLY A 1015 19.46 46.94 29.69
CA GLY A 1015 18.12 47.54 29.54
C GLY A 1015 18.13 48.74 28.57
N LYS A 1016 16.96 49.05 27.95
CA LYS A 1016 16.50 50.34 27.35
C LYS A 1016 17.29 50.93 26.16
N ALA A 1017 16.77 51.77 25.25
CA ALA A 1017 15.45 52.20 24.77
C ALA A 1017 15.67 53.26 23.65
N GLY A 1018 14.69 53.46 22.75
CA GLY A 1018 14.48 54.70 21.95
C GLY A 1018 14.79 54.57 20.45
N GLY A 1019 13.99 55.10 19.50
CA GLY A 1019 12.75 55.87 19.55
C GLY A 1019 12.27 56.28 18.13
N LYS A 1020 10.93 56.29 17.97
CA LYS A 1020 10.02 57.13 17.14
C LYS A 1020 10.36 57.60 15.70
N GLY A 1021 9.39 57.36 14.79
CA GLY A 1021 9.08 58.27 13.67
C GLY A 1021 7.98 57.84 12.65
N LYS A 1022 6.69 57.94 13.03
CA LYS A 1022 5.49 58.38 12.25
C LYS A 1022 5.55 58.48 10.70
N SER A 1023 4.55 57.89 9.99
CA SER A 1023 3.43 58.58 9.27
C SER A 1023 2.61 57.67 8.30
N GLY A 1024 1.26 57.85 8.26
CA GLY A 1024 0.31 57.48 7.17
C GLY A 1024 -0.30 56.07 7.26
N HIS A 1025 -1.56 55.80 7.68
CA HIS A 1025 -2.91 56.09 7.15
C HIS A 1025 -3.24 55.44 5.78
N ASP A 1026 -4.00 54.33 5.80
CA ASP A 1026 -5.34 54.12 5.19
C ASP A 1026 -5.74 52.63 5.38
N HIS A 1027 -6.92 52.34 5.96
CA HIS A 1027 -8.15 51.83 5.31
C HIS A 1027 -7.90 50.60 4.41
N ASP A 1028 -8.60 49.46 4.49
CA ASP A 1028 -9.98 49.22 4.92
C ASP A 1028 -10.24 47.73 5.21
N HIS A 1029 -11.44 47.50 5.74
CA HIS A 1029 -12.10 46.27 6.19
C HIS A 1029 -12.31 45.14 5.16
N ASP A 1030 -12.88 44.04 5.70
CA ASP A 1030 -13.67 42.97 5.08
C ASP A 1030 -12.91 41.73 4.59
N HIS A 1031 -13.37 40.50 4.78
CA HIS A 1031 -14.36 39.93 5.71
C HIS A 1031 -14.12 38.42 5.78
#